data_AF-A0A239RDJ3-F1
#
_entry.id   AF-A0A239RDJ3-F1
#
_cell.length_a   1.000
_cell.length_b   1.000
_cell.length_c   1.000
_cell.angle_alpha   90.00
_cell.angle_beta   90.00
_cell.angle_gamma   90.00
#
_symmetry.space_group_name_H-M   'P 1'
#
loop_
_entity.id
_entity.type
_entity.pdbx_description
1 polymer ?
#
loop_
_entity_poly.entity_id
_entity_poly.type
_entity_poly.pdbx_seq_one_letter_code
_entity_poly.pdbx_strand_id
1 'polypeptide(L)'
;MPKELSTKGKIKALKNTFNNQLSFEDRLQTVLMANAYRKASIEQSSLNASQDNSVEMFPEELSDTIDELNEQIFKEMFGDGSMKSIKEGYKKFGYVFSGIITQQGKDYEKILQGIPETETQRENKAAFLAYKQDGVGKYMTGAYQEMFGISGFSSYLFNTPEVNDKIWQNFNFTNNSTVEDYYKGLGKNNDEIEQLCKDNHCEKGSNLIEFFTRTEKEKILNQRKANQKEQADKEKKPIEEIPIDLTEPEITKEDAISAIKRDYVHEFLDICDSNSLNVSYTEAINAVNQLPKVNRDHFAKGNYVYAGTKPTDGNPDHEIHILKGNNKKLAKNAEEEERIGKEIEEFQKWSKEKGESQALQMSKDGVNKMIQGFEAKIFSGKNMGFRDDSARADLYKNEIKSYDVSFLNGVIHDLEDSAKGKSHKDSKEFTKMMKTLREFTYLVSSGSGGSALEKRDNLIKDCLIYIKDKMGRVRTNDYGKKRFDDTLLVLSEIMPEKDFRALVDTINHKRSAKPGSEKYIDYDKTFRDKYVLGSERSRIRLAERAREDKVQQKTLKNQTKMLNMDISRIEIIDALFGRKPKAPDFMISALGGSKGAKEAFSDIKESFVPIGPYRNDFNLSNKDFAAIAYAATLTPEAAAQDTRDLNMTPQQKLNKYGAAYTADFMFDDGTKDCGKWCAGPVQFGREYAASAMRAYAAGQKEPLARILQEGIKTMNNEARRATVLSDTFIANNEMLNRMKGMMNRDPELMRLILKDKGLTREDFTNTRDTALGAKIVTDFKVAALKLKNLKDVDTKEKRMDVVTDIVLKTVYDKYMIQSSAERHKKTGALENFRNPKAREMLRNSVKKYVKDNKLQDISYAGLKLKLRSRDMAIETNKLARDFMNSQQRTVSQVKQMGK
;
A
#
# COMPACT_ATOMS: atom_id res chain seq x y z
N MET A 1 11.63 -20.36 47.19
CA MET A 1 11.40 -19.26 46.24
C MET A 1 9.92 -18.91 46.25
N PRO A 2 9.52 -17.62 46.26
CA PRO A 2 8.12 -17.23 46.24
C PRO A 2 7.47 -17.72 44.94
N LYS A 3 6.31 -18.37 45.02
CA LYS A 3 5.53 -18.81 43.85
C LYS A 3 5.27 -17.61 42.94
N GLU A 4 5.78 -17.62 41.72
CA GLU A 4 5.34 -16.66 40.71
C GLU A 4 3.87 -16.89 40.40
N LEU A 5 3.13 -15.79 40.43
CA LEU A 5 1.70 -15.71 40.17
C LEU A 5 1.43 -15.89 38.66
N SER A 6 0.30 -16.52 38.30
CA SER A 6 -0.22 -16.51 36.92
C SER A 6 -0.47 -15.07 36.44
N THR A 7 -0.65 -14.80 35.15
CA THR A 7 -1.00 -13.44 34.65
C THR A 7 -2.18 -12.82 35.41
N LYS A 8 -3.24 -13.61 35.69
CA LYS A 8 -4.35 -13.21 36.57
C LYS A 8 -3.91 -12.95 38.01
N GLY A 9 -2.98 -13.74 38.55
CA GLY A 9 -2.39 -13.50 39.86
C GLY A 9 -1.47 -12.27 39.91
N LYS A 10 -0.72 -11.97 38.84
CA LYS A 10 0.14 -10.79 38.67
C LYS A 10 -0.71 -9.52 38.58
N ILE A 11 -1.81 -9.54 37.81
CA ILE A 11 -2.80 -8.46 37.77
C ILE A 11 -3.44 -8.24 39.14
N LYS A 12 -3.83 -9.32 39.85
CA LYS A 12 -4.40 -9.23 41.21
C LYS A 12 -3.39 -8.69 42.23
N ALA A 13 -2.11 -9.06 42.13
CA ALA A 13 -1.04 -8.50 42.97
C ALA A 13 -0.79 -7.03 42.66
N LEU A 14 -0.81 -6.63 41.39
CA LEU A 14 -0.65 -5.23 40.97
C LEU A 14 -1.79 -4.36 41.53
N LYS A 15 -3.05 -4.83 41.45
CA LYS A 15 -4.21 -4.17 42.10
C LYS A 15 -4.05 -4.08 43.62
N ASN A 16 -3.58 -5.15 44.27
CA ASN A 16 -3.38 -5.16 45.73
C ASN A 16 -2.23 -4.25 46.19
N THR A 17 -1.13 -4.18 45.44
CA THR A 17 0.00 -3.28 45.71
C THR A 17 -0.38 -1.82 45.47
N PHE A 18 -1.08 -1.55 44.38
CA PHE A 18 -1.60 -0.21 44.05
C PHE A 18 -2.52 0.31 45.17
N ASN A 19 -3.50 -0.50 45.60
CA ASN A 19 -4.51 -0.07 46.58
C ASN A 19 -4.01 0.03 48.02
N ASN A 20 -3.00 -0.74 48.41
CA ASN A 20 -2.64 -0.87 49.84
C ASN A 20 -1.24 -0.36 50.21
N GLN A 21 -0.35 -0.08 49.24
CA GLN A 21 1.07 0.22 49.55
C GLN A 21 1.61 1.54 49.01
N LEU A 22 0.91 2.18 48.07
CA LEU A 22 1.36 3.43 47.47
C LEU A 22 0.67 4.65 48.10
N SER A 23 1.32 5.81 48.07
CA SER A 23 0.65 7.09 48.35
C SER A 23 -0.33 7.44 47.21
N PHE A 24 -1.23 8.40 47.43
CA PHE A 24 -2.13 8.86 46.36
C PHE A 24 -1.34 9.40 45.17
N GLU A 25 -0.27 10.16 45.46
CA GLU A 25 0.62 10.76 44.48
C GLU A 25 1.31 9.69 43.62
N ASP A 26 1.83 8.63 44.25
CA ASP A 26 2.48 7.52 43.55
C ASP A 26 1.50 6.70 42.71
N ARG A 27 0.27 6.49 43.22
CA ARG A 27 -0.81 5.84 42.47
C ARG A 27 -1.17 6.62 41.21
N LEU A 28 -1.43 7.92 41.36
CA LEU A 28 -1.80 8.80 40.24
C LEU A 28 -0.67 8.89 39.20
N GLN A 29 0.59 9.00 39.64
CA GLN A 29 1.74 8.99 38.75
C GLN A 29 1.89 7.67 37.98
N THR A 30 1.63 6.53 38.63
CA THR A 30 1.66 5.20 38.01
C THR A 30 0.60 5.06 36.92
N VAL A 31 -0.63 5.54 37.17
CA VAL A 31 -1.73 5.55 36.20
C VAL A 31 -1.42 6.44 34.99
N LEU A 32 -0.87 7.64 35.23
CA LEU A 32 -0.47 8.54 34.15
C LEU A 32 0.65 7.94 33.29
N MET A 33 1.60 7.22 33.89
CA MET A 33 2.63 6.49 33.14
C MET A 33 2.04 5.33 32.33
N ALA A 34 1.10 4.56 32.90
CA ALA A 34 0.44 3.46 32.18
C ALA A 34 -0.37 3.97 30.97
N ASN A 35 -1.11 5.07 31.13
CA ASN A 35 -1.83 5.73 30.04
C ASN A 35 -0.86 6.31 28.98
N ALA A 36 0.27 6.89 29.40
CA ALA A 36 1.33 7.34 28.51
C ALA A 36 1.92 6.21 27.65
N TYR A 37 2.19 5.05 28.27
CA TYR A 37 2.65 3.86 27.55
C TYR A 37 1.59 3.29 26.60
N ARG A 38 0.32 3.24 27.02
CA ARG A 38 -0.81 2.83 26.18
C ARG A 38 -0.88 3.70 24.92
N LYS A 39 -0.79 5.02 25.08
CA LYS A 39 -0.83 5.99 23.98
C LYS A 39 0.36 5.85 23.04
N ALA A 40 1.58 5.79 23.59
CA ALA A 40 2.78 5.57 22.79
C ALA A 40 2.73 4.24 22.02
N SER A 41 2.19 3.17 22.63
CA SER A 41 2.00 1.88 21.98
C SER A 41 0.96 1.93 20.86
N ILE A 42 -0.15 2.64 21.03
CA ILE A 42 -1.17 2.83 19.98
C ILE A 42 -0.60 3.65 18.81
N GLU A 43 0.08 4.76 19.11
CA GLU A 43 0.73 5.60 18.09
C GLU A 43 1.81 4.79 17.33
N GLN A 44 2.63 4.03 18.05
CA GLN A 44 3.63 3.15 17.45
C GLN A 44 3.01 2.00 16.65
N SER A 45 1.88 1.45 17.10
CA SER A 45 1.12 0.41 16.39
C SER A 45 0.48 0.95 15.11
N SER A 46 -0.05 2.18 15.13
CA SER A 46 -0.58 2.85 13.94
C SER A 46 0.50 3.18 12.90
N LEU A 47 1.74 3.42 13.36
CA LEU A 47 2.90 3.58 12.49
C LEU A 47 3.42 2.24 11.94
N ASN A 48 3.35 1.17 12.74
CA ASN A 48 3.86 -0.16 12.41
C ASN A 48 2.85 -1.09 11.70
N ALA A 49 1.55 -0.78 11.69
CA ALA A 49 0.50 -1.55 11.00
C ALA A 49 0.67 -1.64 9.46
N SER A 50 1.72 -1.03 8.91
CA SER A 50 2.15 -1.17 7.52
C SER A 50 3.22 -2.26 7.27
N GLN A 51 3.68 -2.96 8.32
CA GLN A 51 4.66 -4.06 8.24
C GLN A 51 4.23 -5.23 9.14
N ASP A 52 3.67 -6.29 8.54
CA ASP A 52 3.23 -7.54 9.22
C ASP A 52 4.46 -8.34 9.73
N ASN A 53 4.55 -8.98 10.90
CA ASN A 53 3.57 -9.55 11.84
C ASN A 53 4.09 -9.51 13.31
N SER A 54 3.16 -9.54 14.26
CA SER A 54 3.27 -9.59 15.73
C SER A 54 3.72 -8.31 16.45
N VAL A 55 2.85 -7.29 16.44
CA VAL A 55 2.79 -6.36 17.58
C VAL A 55 1.93 -7.05 18.63
N GLU A 56 2.53 -7.32 19.80
CA GLU A 56 1.82 -7.84 20.97
C GLU A 56 0.74 -6.82 21.34
N MET A 57 -0.53 -7.10 21.00
CA MET A 57 -1.63 -6.23 21.40
C MET A 57 -1.59 -6.08 22.91
N PHE A 58 -1.78 -4.85 23.40
CA PHE A 58 -1.98 -4.61 24.83
C PHE A 58 -3.08 -5.56 25.31
N PRO A 59 -2.82 -6.44 26.30
CA PRO A 59 -3.82 -7.41 26.74
C PRO A 59 -5.09 -6.68 27.16
N GLU A 60 -6.25 -7.11 26.67
CA GLU A 60 -7.56 -6.50 26.96
C GLU A 60 -7.77 -6.37 28.49
N GLU A 61 -7.33 -7.39 29.23
CA GLU A 61 -7.33 -7.44 30.70
C GLU A 61 -6.52 -6.31 31.38
N LEU A 62 -5.48 -5.79 30.72
CA LEU A 62 -4.68 -4.65 31.20
C LEU A 62 -5.37 -3.32 30.91
N SER A 63 -6.12 -3.21 29.80
CA SER A 63 -6.92 -2.02 29.50
C SER A 63 -8.04 -1.87 30.54
N ASP A 64 -8.78 -2.94 30.81
CA ASP A 64 -9.83 -2.95 31.84
C ASP A 64 -9.28 -2.58 33.21
N THR A 65 -8.08 -3.08 33.53
CA THR A 65 -7.39 -2.72 34.78
C THR A 65 -7.03 -1.23 34.83
N ILE A 66 -6.55 -0.64 33.74
CA ILE A 66 -6.24 0.80 33.69
C ILE A 66 -7.50 1.64 33.89
N ASP A 67 -8.62 1.23 33.30
CA ASP A 67 -9.89 1.96 33.41
C ASP A 67 -10.48 1.88 34.82
N GLU A 68 -10.41 0.72 35.48
CA GLU A 68 -10.77 0.57 36.91
C GLU A 68 -9.88 1.44 37.82
N LEU A 69 -8.57 1.51 37.55
CA LEU A 69 -7.64 2.34 38.33
C LEU A 69 -7.91 3.83 38.13
N ASN A 70 -8.25 4.26 36.90
CA ASN A 70 -8.67 5.63 36.61
C ASN A 70 -9.90 6.03 37.43
N GLU A 71 -10.89 5.14 37.54
CA GLU A 71 -12.12 5.38 38.30
C GLU A 71 -11.84 5.53 39.81
N GLN A 72 -10.94 4.70 40.36
CA GLN A 72 -10.54 4.79 41.76
C GLN A 72 -9.80 6.09 42.07
N ILE A 73 -8.86 6.49 41.20
CA ILE A 73 -8.17 7.79 41.32
C ILE A 73 -9.16 8.95 41.29
N PHE A 74 -10.14 8.89 40.40
CA PHE A 74 -11.18 9.91 40.31
C PHE A 74 -11.99 9.99 41.61
N LYS A 75 -12.41 8.84 42.16
CA LYS A 75 -13.12 8.77 43.43
C LYS A 75 -12.28 9.27 44.61
N GLU A 76 -10.97 9.05 44.62
CA GLU A 76 -10.06 9.59 45.63
C GLU A 76 -9.83 11.10 45.49
N MET A 77 -9.87 11.64 44.26
CA MET A 77 -9.74 13.08 44.00
C MET A 77 -10.98 13.85 44.38
N PHE A 78 -12.15 13.34 44.00
CA PHE A 78 -13.41 14.08 44.19
C PHE A 78 -14.18 13.62 45.44
N GLY A 79 -13.77 12.51 46.05
CA GLY A 79 -14.29 12.00 47.32
C GLY A 79 -15.79 11.77 47.29
N ASP A 80 -16.48 12.40 48.25
CA ASP A 80 -17.93 12.43 48.34
C ASP A 80 -18.60 13.48 47.43
N GLY A 81 -17.83 14.10 46.53
CA GLY A 81 -18.28 15.19 45.65
C GLY A 81 -18.42 16.54 46.36
N SER A 82 -18.12 16.64 47.67
CA SER A 82 -18.20 17.91 48.41
C SER A 82 -17.11 18.89 47.97
N MET A 83 -17.39 20.20 48.09
CA MET A 83 -16.41 21.25 47.82
C MET A 83 -15.10 21.08 48.61
N LYS A 84 -15.15 20.49 49.81
CA LYS A 84 -13.95 20.17 50.61
C LYS A 84 -13.12 19.07 49.95
N SER A 85 -13.75 17.97 49.54
CA SER A 85 -13.10 16.85 48.84
C SER A 85 -12.52 17.31 47.50
N ILE A 86 -13.29 18.09 46.72
CA ILE A 86 -12.85 18.69 45.45
C ILE A 86 -11.59 19.54 45.65
N LYS A 87 -11.57 20.44 46.64
CA LYS A 87 -10.41 21.30 46.93
C LYS A 87 -9.17 20.51 47.33
N GLU A 88 -9.33 19.48 48.16
CA GLU A 88 -8.21 18.61 48.58
C GLU A 88 -7.69 17.78 47.39
N GLY A 89 -8.58 17.32 46.51
CA GLY A 89 -8.22 16.69 45.24
C GLY A 89 -7.38 17.59 44.34
N TYR A 90 -7.80 18.84 44.13
CA TYR A 90 -7.05 19.83 43.34
C TYR A 90 -5.68 20.16 43.95
N LYS A 91 -5.56 20.12 45.28
CA LYS A 91 -4.27 20.31 45.96
C LYS A 91 -3.31 19.16 45.66
N LYS A 92 -3.77 17.92 45.78
CA LYS A 92 -2.99 16.72 45.43
C LYS A 92 -2.62 16.68 43.94
N PHE A 93 -3.55 17.11 43.10
CA PHE A 93 -3.36 17.29 41.66
C PHE A 93 -2.25 18.29 41.33
N GLY A 94 -2.21 19.41 42.04
CA GLY A 94 -1.14 20.41 41.93
C GLY A 94 0.24 19.83 42.23
N TYR A 95 0.37 18.94 43.23
CA TYR A 95 1.64 18.27 43.54
C TYR A 95 2.11 17.35 42.40
N VAL A 96 1.21 16.56 41.81
CA VAL A 96 1.55 15.68 40.68
C VAL A 96 1.89 16.50 39.42
N PHE A 97 1.13 17.55 39.13
CA PHE A 97 1.42 18.44 38.01
C PHE A 97 2.78 19.14 38.18
N SER A 98 3.11 19.56 39.40
CA SER A 98 4.45 20.07 39.72
C SER A 98 5.53 19.01 39.45
N GLY A 99 5.26 17.73 39.72
CA GLY A 99 6.16 16.62 39.39
C GLY A 99 6.36 16.45 37.87
N ILE A 100 5.29 16.56 37.08
CA ILE A 100 5.35 16.52 35.61
C ILE A 100 6.17 17.70 35.07
N ILE A 101 5.92 18.92 35.55
CA ILE A 101 6.71 20.11 35.18
C ILE A 101 8.18 19.93 35.57
N THR A 102 8.44 19.40 36.76
CA THR A 102 9.81 19.14 37.22
C THR A 102 10.52 18.15 36.29
N GLN A 103 9.82 17.10 35.84
CA GLN A 103 10.37 16.15 34.89
C GLN A 103 10.63 16.78 33.51
N GLN A 104 9.73 17.63 33.02
CA GLN A 104 9.95 18.39 31.79
C GLN A 104 11.12 19.37 31.93
N GLY A 105 11.29 19.99 33.11
CA GLY A 105 12.44 20.82 33.43
C GLY A 105 13.76 20.05 33.36
N LYS A 106 13.80 18.82 33.90
CA LYS A 106 14.97 17.93 33.79
C LYS A 106 15.26 17.54 32.34
N ASP A 107 14.22 17.23 31.56
CA ASP A 107 14.36 16.92 30.14
C ASP A 107 14.92 18.14 29.36
N TYR A 108 14.40 19.35 29.67
CA TYR A 108 14.91 20.62 29.16
C TYR A 108 16.37 20.88 29.54
N GLU A 109 16.74 20.76 30.82
CA GLU A 109 18.11 20.99 31.29
C GLU A 109 19.10 20.05 30.61
N LYS A 110 18.72 18.77 30.49
CA LYS A 110 19.53 17.76 29.77
C LYS A 110 19.74 18.15 28.30
N ILE A 111 18.72 18.68 27.64
CA ILE A 111 18.82 19.15 26.25
C ILE A 111 19.64 20.45 26.17
N LEU A 112 19.45 21.37 27.11
CA LEU A 112 20.16 22.65 27.20
C LEU A 112 21.67 22.44 27.37
N GLN A 113 22.06 21.51 28.25
CA GLN A 113 23.46 21.09 28.43
C GLN A 113 24.06 20.49 27.14
N GLY A 114 23.23 19.89 26.29
CA GLY A 114 23.63 19.34 24.99
C GLY A 114 23.76 20.38 23.87
N ILE A 115 23.34 21.63 24.07
CA ILE A 115 23.46 22.72 23.08
C ILE A 115 24.65 23.61 23.46
N PRO A 116 25.58 23.92 22.53
CA PRO A 116 26.73 24.77 22.81
C PRO A 116 26.36 26.14 23.39
N GLU A 117 27.17 26.64 24.33
CA GLU A 117 26.92 27.93 25.00
C GLU A 117 26.96 29.14 24.05
N THR A 118 27.65 29.00 22.93
CA THR A 118 27.79 30.02 21.88
C THR A 118 26.58 30.11 20.95
N GLU A 119 25.61 29.18 21.05
CA GLU A 119 24.41 29.17 20.21
C GLU A 119 23.49 30.34 20.56
N THR A 120 23.21 31.18 19.56
CA THR A 120 22.25 32.27 19.73
C THR A 120 20.86 31.68 19.87
N GLN A 121 20.10 32.06 20.90
CA GLN A 121 18.80 31.45 21.26
C GLN A 121 18.89 30.01 21.79
N ARG A 122 20.02 29.61 22.40
CA ARG A 122 20.23 28.32 23.07
C ARG A 122 19.04 27.86 23.93
N GLU A 123 18.53 28.71 24.79
CA GLU A 123 17.39 28.40 25.67
C GLU A 123 16.09 28.17 24.89
N ASN A 124 15.78 29.02 23.91
CA ASN A 124 14.59 28.85 23.06
C ASN A 124 14.67 27.55 22.24
N LYS A 125 15.86 27.19 21.77
CA LYS A 125 16.13 25.94 21.06
C LYS A 125 16.00 24.73 22.00
N ALA A 126 16.51 24.81 23.23
CA ALA A 126 16.35 23.77 24.24
C ALA A 126 14.88 23.56 24.61
N ALA A 127 14.13 24.64 24.81
CA ALA A 127 12.70 24.61 25.13
C ALA A 127 11.89 24.00 23.98
N PHE A 128 12.17 24.42 22.74
CA PHE A 128 11.52 23.85 21.56
C PHE A 128 11.82 22.36 21.38
N LEU A 129 13.08 21.94 21.60
CA LEU A 129 13.47 20.54 21.50
C LEU A 129 12.89 19.69 22.63
N ALA A 130 12.84 20.22 23.87
CA ALA A 130 12.18 19.56 25.00
C ALA A 130 10.69 19.36 24.75
N TYR A 131 10.03 20.34 24.12
CA TYR A 131 8.63 20.25 23.70
C TYR A 131 8.41 19.25 22.55
N LYS A 132 9.36 19.17 21.61
CA LYS A 132 9.26 18.29 20.43
C LYS A 132 9.64 16.85 20.70
N GLN A 133 10.59 16.60 21.61
CA GLN A 133 11.06 15.26 21.92
C GLN A 133 9.97 14.47 22.65
N ASP A 134 9.74 13.24 22.21
CA ASP A 134 8.79 12.30 22.80
C ASP A 134 9.34 11.72 24.10
N GLY A 135 9.40 12.56 25.13
CA GLY A 135 9.84 12.21 26.48
C GLY A 135 8.69 11.80 27.39
N VAL A 136 9.02 11.12 28.48
CA VAL A 136 8.05 10.68 29.51
C VAL A 136 7.22 11.86 30.03
N GLY A 137 7.83 13.04 30.21
CA GLY A 137 7.12 14.24 30.63
C GLY A 137 6.05 14.73 29.65
N LYS A 138 6.26 14.59 28.33
CA LYS A 138 5.29 14.99 27.29
C LYS A 138 4.10 14.04 27.25
N TYR A 139 4.35 12.73 27.28
CA TYR A 139 3.27 11.73 27.31
C TYR A 139 2.47 11.76 28.62
N MET A 140 3.14 12.01 29.75
CA MET A 140 2.45 12.24 31.02
C MET A 140 1.55 13.49 30.97
N THR A 141 1.99 14.57 30.34
CA THR A 141 1.13 15.75 30.10
C THR A 141 -0.05 15.43 29.19
N GLY A 142 0.16 14.64 28.13
CA GLY A 142 -0.92 14.20 27.25
C GLY A 142 -1.96 13.34 27.98
N ALA A 143 -1.50 12.32 28.72
CA ALA A 143 -2.37 11.48 29.54
C ALA A 143 -3.11 12.28 30.62
N TYR A 144 -2.43 13.25 31.23
CA TYR A 144 -3.02 14.18 32.20
C TYR A 144 -4.10 15.06 31.56
N GLN A 145 -3.85 15.63 30.38
CA GLN A 145 -4.83 16.44 29.65
C GLN A 145 -6.01 15.60 29.16
N GLU A 146 -5.80 14.34 28.80
CA GLU A 146 -6.88 13.43 28.42
C GLU A 146 -7.72 13.02 29.63
N MET A 147 -7.10 12.74 30.77
CA MET A 147 -7.80 12.31 31.98
C MET A 147 -8.59 13.46 32.63
N PHE A 148 -8.08 14.70 32.55
CA PHE A 148 -8.62 15.85 33.29
C PHE A 148 -9.04 17.04 32.41
N GLY A 149 -8.92 16.93 31.09
CA GLY A 149 -9.52 17.88 30.15
C GLY A 149 -11.04 17.77 30.16
N ILE A 150 -11.73 18.76 29.58
CA ILE A 150 -13.22 18.84 29.59
C ILE A 150 -13.86 17.53 29.11
N SER A 151 -13.31 16.90 28.07
CA SER A 151 -13.80 15.63 27.55
C SER A 151 -13.58 14.45 28.49
N GLY A 152 -12.38 14.30 29.06
CA GLY A 152 -12.09 13.20 29.99
C GLY A 152 -12.88 13.35 31.28
N PHE A 153 -12.88 14.56 31.84
CA PHE A 153 -13.65 14.92 33.01
C PHE A 153 -15.14 14.61 32.81
N SER A 154 -15.73 14.96 31.66
CA SER A 154 -17.11 14.58 31.35
C SER A 154 -17.30 13.07 31.26
N SER A 155 -16.43 12.33 30.55
CA SER A 155 -16.52 10.88 30.42
C SER A 155 -16.48 10.16 31.76
N TYR A 156 -15.63 10.60 32.69
CA TYR A 156 -15.50 10.01 34.02
C TYR A 156 -16.67 10.37 34.96
N LEU A 157 -17.19 11.59 34.87
CA LEU A 157 -18.40 11.99 35.61
C LEU A 157 -19.60 11.11 35.25
N PHE A 158 -19.72 10.67 33.99
CA PHE A 158 -20.78 9.74 33.57
C PHE A 158 -20.68 8.34 34.19
N ASN A 159 -19.47 7.87 34.46
CA ASN A 159 -19.23 6.53 35.00
C ASN A 159 -19.27 6.48 36.54
N THR A 160 -19.36 7.64 37.22
CA THR A 160 -19.46 7.73 38.68
C THR A 160 -20.69 8.54 39.13
N PRO A 161 -21.93 8.06 38.87
CA PRO A 161 -23.17 8.84 39.04
C PRO A 161 -23.35 9.40 40.46
N GLU A 162 -22.94 8.64 41.48
CA GLU A 162 -23.04 9.01 42.90
C GLU A 162 -22.23 10.27 43.28
N VAL A 163 -21.12 10.49 42.58
CA VAL A 163 -20.21 11.63 42.79
C VAL A 163 -20.61 12.80 41.87
N ASN A 164 -21.14 12.47 40.69
CA ASN A 164 -21.53 13.40 39.63
C ASN A 164 -22.58 14.42 40.10
N ASP A 165 -23.70 13.96 40.66
CA ASP A 165 -24.79 14.84 41.08
C ASP A 165 -24.35 15.85 42.15
N LYS A 166 -23.50 15.40 43.07
CA LYS A 166 -22.96 16.24 44.14
C LYS A 166 -21.93 17.24 43.61
N ILE A 167 -21.13 16.87 42.61
CA ILE A 167 -20.21 17.79 41.95
C ILE A 167 -20.99 18.91 41.25
N TRP A 168 -22.01 18.59 40.44
CA TRP A 168 -22.83 19.61 39.77
C TRP A 168 -23.54 20.52 40.77
N GLN A 169 -24.12 19.96 41.83
CA GLN A 169 -24.73 20.73 42.91
C GLN A 169 -23.73 21.66 43.60
N ASN A 170 -22.50 21.21 43.87
CA ASN A 170 -21.47 22.05 44.50
C ASN A 170 -20.94 23.15 43.56
N PHE A 171 -21.01 22.96 42.24
CA PHE A 171 -20.75 24.00 41.25
C PHE A 171 -21.96 24.90 40.98
N ASN A 172 -23.06 24.74 41.75
CA ASN A 172 -24.34 25.44 41.56
C ASN A 172 -24.96 25.24 40.17
N PHE A 173 -24.58 24.17 39.46
CA PHE A 173 -25.25 23.77 38.24
C PHE A 173 -26.38 22.81 38.61
N THR A 174 -27.58 23.13 38.13
CA THR A 174 -28.80 22.33 38.36
C THR A 174 -29.17 21.59 37.09
N ASN A 175 -30.17 20.70 37.18
CA ASN A 175 -30.78 20.09 36.00
C ASN A 175 -31.43 21.10 35.05
N ASN A 176 -31.47 22.40 35.37
CA ASN A 176 -31.96 23.45 34.48
C ASN A 176 -30.84 24.37 33.96
N SER A 177 -29.58 24.14 34.37
CA SER A 177 -28.46 24.95 33.90
C SER A 177 -28.21 24.68 32.41
N THR A 178 -27.91 25.73 31.66
CA THR A 178 -27.64 25.68 30.23
C THR A 178 -26.14 25.64 29.95
N VAL A 179 -25.76 25.27 28.72
CA VAL A 179 -24.37 25.36 28.23
C VAL A 179 -23.84 26.80 28.35
N GLU A 180 -24.70 27.79 28.13
CA GLU A 180 -24.39 29.19 28.35
C GLU A 180 -24.10 29.53 29.82
N ASP A 181 -24.91 29.03 30.77
CA ASP A 181 -24.69 29.25 32.21
C ASP A 181 -23.33 28.71 32.66
N TYR A 182 -22.92 27.56 32.11
CA TYR A 182 -21.62 26.96 32.37
C TYR A 182 -20.47 27.84 31.89
N TYR A 183 -20.48 28.25 30.62
CA TYR A 183 -19.39 29.06 30.10
C TYR A 183 -19.35 30.48 30.70
N LYS A 184 -20.51 31.05 31.05
CA LYS A 184 -20.57 32.28 31.85
C LYS A 184 -19.98 32.09 33.25
N GLY A 185 -20.25 30.95 33.88
CA GLY A 185 -19.61 30.55 35.14
C GLY A 185 -18.08 30.44 35.04
N LEU A 186 -17.55 30.15 33.85
CA LEU A 186 -16.11 30.16 33.55
C LEU A 186 -15.57 31.55 33.12
N GLY A 187 -16.40 32.60 33.18
CA GLY A 187 -16.01 33.97 32.83
C GLY A 187 -15.91 34.24 31.33
N LYS A 188 -16.52 33.42 30.48
CA LYS A 188 -16.54 33.63 29.02
C LYS A 188 -17.60 34.66 28.62
N ASN A 189 -17.25 35.50 27.66
CA ASN A 189 -18.21 36.44 27.07
C ASN A 189 -19.05 35.77 25.96
N ASN A 190 -20.12 36.43 25.50
CA ASN A 190 -21.07 35.84 24.55
C ASN A 190 -20.45 35.42 23.21
N ASP A 191 -19.40 36.12 22.76
CA ASP A 191 -18.71 35.84 21.49
C ASP A 191 -17.80 34.62 21.64
N GLU A 192 -17.07 34.52 22.76
CA GLU A 192 -16.27 33.33 23.10
C GLU A 192 -17.17 32.09 23.25
N ILE A 193 -18.34 32.24 23.86
CA ILE A 193 -19.33 31.17 24.00
C ILE A 193 -19.85 30.72 22.64
N GLU A 194 -20.08 31.64 21.71
CA GLU A 194 -20.53 31.31 20.36
C GLU A 194 -19.50 30.51 19.59
N GLN A 195 -18.24 30.95 19.64
CA GLN A 195 -17.15 30.27 18.97
C GLN A 195 -16.92 28.88 19.58
N LEU A 196 -16.90 28.77 20.91
CA LEU A 196 -16.76 27.49 21.61
C LEU A 196 -17.91 26.54 21.27
N CYS A 197 -19.16 27.03 21.19
CA CYS A 197 -20.27 26.17 20.82
C CYS A 197 -20.27 25.74 19.36
N LYS A 198 -19.80 26.60 18.46
CA LYS A 198 -19.59 26.24 17.06
C LYS A 198 -18.53 25.14 16.91
N ASP A 199 -17.43 25.24 17.66
CA ASP A 199 -16.32 24.28 17.60
C ASP A 199 -16.68 22.92 18.24
N ASN A 200 -17.61 22.91 19.21
CA ASN A 200 -18.03 21.70 19.93
C ASN A 200 -19.43 21.21 19.55
N HIS A 201 -20.04 21.75 18.49
CA HIS A 201 -21.39 21.41 18.04
C HIS A 201 -22.46 21.50 19.15
N CYS A 202 -22.40 22.54 20.01
CA CYS A 202 -23.42 22.83 21.01
C CYS A 202 -24.34 23.99 20.64
N GLU A 203 -25.55 23.98 21.19
CA GLU A 203 -26.43 25.15 21.20
C GLU A 203 -26.35 25.80 22.59
N LYS A 204 -26.18 27.13 22.64
CA LYS A 204 -26.00 27.87 23.90
C LYS A 204 -27.09 27.58 24.94
N GLY A 205 -28.34 27.48 24.49
CA GLY A 205 -29.51 27.20 25.33
C GLY A 205 -29.76 25.71 25.63
N SER A 206 -28.92 24.80 25.13
CA SER A 206 -29.04 23.38 25.47
C SER A 206 -28.86 23.19 26.97
N ASN A 207 -29.61 22.26 27.55
CA ASN A 207 -29.41 21.82 28.92
C ASN A 207 -27.98 21.29 29.08
N LEU A 208 -27.27 21.79 30.08
CA LEU A 208 -25.85 21.51 30.31
C LEU A 208 -25.60 20.01 30.53
N ILE A 209 -26.41 19.41 31.40
CA ILE A 209 -26.27 18.01 31.78
C ILE A 209 -26.62 17.12 30.60
N GLU A 210 -27.72 17.41 29.89
CA GLU A 210 -28.09 16.67 28.69
C GLU A 210 -27.08 16.84 27.56
N PHE A 211 -26.50 18.03 27.39
CA PHE A 211 -25.47 18.28 26.38
C PHE A 211 -24.23 17.41 26.62
N PHE A 212 -23.70 17.39 27.84
CA PHE A 212 -22.57 16.51 28.17
C PHE A 212 -22.98 15.03 28.06
N THR A 213 -24.20 14.67 28.46
CA THR A 213 -24.71 13.29 28.41
C THR A 213 -24.87 12.81 26.96
N ARG A 214 -25.41 13.66 26.09
CA ARG A 214 -25.63 13.38 24.67
C ARG A 214 -24.29 13.27 23.95
N THR A 215 -23.38 14.21 24.15
CA THR A 215 -22.06 14.22 23.52
C THR A 215 -21.28 12.95 23.84
N GLU A 216 -21.37 12.46 25.08
CA GLU A 216 -20.68 11.23 25.48
C GLU A 216 -21.39 9.96 24.97
N LYS A 217 -22.72 9.90 25.07
CA LYS A 217 -23.50 8.81 24.47
C LYS A 217 -23.25 8.72 22.96
N GLU A 218 -23.16 9.85 22.26
CA GLU A 218 -22.84 9.91 20.83
C GLU A 218 -21.40 9.46 20.56
N LYS A 219 -20.41 9.84 21.37
CA LYS A 219 -19.04 9.33 21.25
C LYS A 219 -18.97 7.81 21.44
N ILE A 220 -19.56 7.29 22.51
CA ILE A 220 -19.62 5.84 22.80
C ILE A 220 -20.38 5.12 21.70
N LEU A 221 -21.51 5.67 21.24
CA LEU A 221 -22.30 5.10 20.15
C LEU A 221 -21.55 5.14 18.82
N ASN A 222 -20.81 6.20 18.52
CA ASN A 222 -20.02 6.33 17.31
C ASN A 222 -18.80 5.41 17.34
N GLN A 223 -18.18 5.21 18.50
CA GLN A 223 -17.08 4.26 18.69
C GLN A 223 -17.58 2.80 18.63
N ARG A 224 -18.73 2.50 19.24
CA ARG A 224 -19.40 1.20 19.10
C ARG A 224 -19.85 0.97 17.67
N LYS A 225 -20.41 1.98 16.98
CA LYS A 225 -20.76 1.90 15.55
C LYS A 225 -19.51 1.73 14.70
N ALA A 226 -18.38 2.35 15.03
CA ALA A 226 -17.12 2.16 14.31
C ALA A 226 -16.59 0.73 14.49
N ASN A 227 -16.61 0.20 15.72
CA ASN A 227 -16.16 -1.16 16.02
C ASN A 227 -17.11 -2.22 15.45
N GLN A 228 -18.42 -2.01 15.57
CA GLN A 228 -19.45 -2.89 15.00
C GLN A 228 -19.47 -2.80 13.48
N LYS A 229 -19.21 -1.62 12.88
CA LYS A 229 -19.03 -1.46 11.44
C LYS A 229 -17.75 -2.15 10.97
N GLU A 230 -16.65 -2.06 11.71
CA GLU A 230 -15.43 -2.81 11.39
C GLU A 230 -15.64 -4.34 11.49
N GLN A 231 -16.50 -4.79 12.41
CA GLN A 231 -16.84 -6.21 12.59
C GLN A 231 -17.91 -6.69 11.60
N ALA A 232 -18.89 -5.85 11.24
CA ALA A 232 -19.93 -6.13 10.25
C ALA A 232 -19.45 -5.99 8.80
N ASP A 233 -18.55 -5.04 8.52
CA ASP A 233 -17.88 -4.88 7.21
C ASP A 233 -16.92 -6.05 6.94
N LYS A 234 -16.48 -6.77 7.99
CA LYS A 234 -15.79 -8.07 7.87
C LYS A 234 -16.75 -9.24 7.58
N GLU A 235 -18.07 -9.10 7.80
CA GLU A 235 -19.00 -10.23 7.78
C GLU A 235 -20.16 -10.25 6.75
N LYS A 236 -20.64 -9.18 6.06
CA LYS A 236 -21.48 -9.33 4.82
C LYS A 236 -21.94 -8.06 4.07
N LYS A 237 -22.11 -8.23 2.73
CA LYS A 237 -22.74 -7.36 1.71
C LYS A 237 -24.26 -7.14 1.92
N PRO A 238 -24.87 -6.03 1.42
CA PRO A 238 -26.33 -5.86 1.42
C PRO A 238 -27.02 -6.14 0.06
N ILE A 239 -28.25 -6.64 0.14
CA ILE A 239 -29.31 -6.62 -0.88
C ILE A 239 -30.20 -5.40 -0.61
N GLU A 240 -30.64 -4.69 -1.64
CA GLU A 240 -31.61 -3.57 -1.56
C GLU A 240 -33.06 -4.06 -1.47
N GLU A 241 -33.89 -3.38 -0.67
CA GLU A 241 -35.34 -3.38 -0.82
C GLU A 241 -35.92 -1.96 -0.94
N ILE A 242 -36.99 -1.93 -1.74
CA ILE A 242 -37.86 -0.84 -2.22
C ILE A 242 -38.85 -0.42 -1.10
N PRO A 243 -39.40 0.82 -1.08
CA PRO A 243 -40.02 1.39 0.12
C PRO A 243 -41.43 0.82 0.40
N ILE A 244 -41.72 0.57 1.68
CA ILE A 244 -43.07 0.27 2.18
C ILE A 244 -43.38 1.14 3.42
N ASP A 245 -44.63 1.57 3.41
CA ASP A 245 -45.41 2.34 4.38
C ASP A 245 -45.13 2.06 5.86
N LEU A 246 -44.99 3.12 6.66
CA LEU A 246 -44.66 3.08 8.09
C LEU A 246 -45.94 3.01 8.94
N THR A 247 -46.37 1.78 9.22
CA THR A 247 -46.99 1.42 10.50
C THR A 247 -46.41 0.08 10.94
N GLU A 248 -45.60 0.10 12.00
CA GLU A 248 -45.02 -1.11 12.59
C GLU A 248 -46.13 -2.04 13.11
N PRO A 249 -46.19 -3.31 12.71
CA PRO A 249 -46.99 -4.29 13.41
C PRO A 249 -46.23 -4.77 14.66
N GLU A 250 -46.91 -4.84 15.80
CA GLU A 250 -46.39 -5.47 17.01
C GLU A 250 -45.95 -6.92 16.68
N ILE A 251 -44.67 -7.22 16.91
CA ILE A 251 -44.15 -8.60 16.83
C ILE A 251 -44.88 -9.42 17.88
N THR A 252 -45.68 -10.37 17.43
CA THR A 252 -46.43 -11.23 18.33
C THR A 252 -45.50 -12.25 18.98
N LYS A 253 -45.87 -12.72 20.17
CA LYS A 253 -45.11 -13.75 20.90
C LYS A 253 -44.99 -15.04 20.08
N GLU A 254 -45.98 -15.32 19.21
CA GLU A 254 -45.99 -16.41 18.25
C GLU A 254 -44.88 -16.31 17.18
N ASP A 255 -44.52 -15.10 16.75
CA ASP A 255 -43.44 -14.88 15.76
C ASP A 255 -42.05 -15.14 16.37
N ALA A 256 -41.84 -14.69 17.62
CA ALA A 256 -40.61 -14.96 18.37
C ALA A 256 -40.45 -16.46 18.69
N ILE A 257 -41.54 -17.14 19.03
CA ILE A 257 -41.53 -18.60 19.27
C ILE A 257 -41.25 -19.37 17.98
N SER A 258 -41.73 -18.89 16.83
CA SER A 258 -41.46 -19.50 15.52
C SER A 258 -40.01 -19.33 15.07
N ALA A 259 -39.38 -18.18 15.37
CA ALA A 259 -37.97 -17.94 15.11
C ALA A 259 -37.07 -18.87 15.95
N ILE A 260 -37.33 -18.96 17.26
CA ILE A 260 -36.57 -19.84 18.17
C ILE A 260 -36.70 -21.32 17.77
N LYS A 261 -37.89 -21.76 17.35
CA LYS A 261 -38.08 -23.14 16.86
C LYS A 261 -37.29 -23.43 15.58
N ARG A 262 -37.09 -22.43 14.73
CA ARG A 262 -36.35 -22.56 13.47
C ARG A 262 -34.85 -22.76 13.75
N ASP A 263 -34.30 -22.03 14.72
CA ASP A 263 -32.89 -22.15 15.11
C ASP A 263 -32.55 -23.53 15.69
N TYR A 264 -33.43 -24.09 16.54
CA TYR A 264 -33.25 -25.45 17.06
C TYR A 264 -33.30 -26.54 15.99
N VAL A 265 -34.07 -26.33 14.92
CA VAL A 265 -34.15 -27.29 13.81
C VAL A 265 -32.86 -27.26 12.98
N HIS A 266 -32.25 -26.08 12.79
CA HIS A 266 -30.97 -25.95 12.10
C HIS A 266 -29.82 -26.58 12.90
N GLU A 267 -29.77 -26.34 14.22
CA GLU A 267 -28.75 -26.94 15.09
C GLU A 267 -28.87 -28.48 15.14
N PHE A 268 -30.09 -29.01 15.14
CA PHE A 268 -30.32 -30.46 15.07
C PHE A 268 -29.85 -31.06 13.74
N LEU A 269 -30.07 -30.37 12.62
CA LEU A 269 -29.61 -30.81 11.30
C LEU A 269 -28.08 -30.79 11.19
N ASP A 270 -27.41 -29.78 11.75
CA ASP A 270 -25.94 -29.71 11.76
C ASP A 270 -25.33 -30.86 12.57
N ILE A 271 -25.97 -31.27 13.67
CA ILE A 271 -25.58 -32.45 14.46
C ILE A 271 -25.81 -33.75 13.66
N CYS A 272 -26.93 -33.87 12.94
CA CYS A 272 -27.21 -35.02 12.08
C CYS A 272 -26.19 -35.15 10.94
N ASP A 273 -25.87 -34.04 10.26
CA ASP A 273 -24.88 -33.98 9.18
C ASP A 273 -23.47 -34.34 9.68
N SER A 274 -23.09 -33.83 10.85
CA SER A 274 -21.80 -34.14 11.49
C SER A 274 -21.66 -35.62 11.86
N ASN A 275 -22.78 -36.34 12.02
CA ASN A 275 -22.83 -37.77 12.29
C ASN A 275 -23.23 -38.61 11.06
N SER A 276 -23.25 -38.01 9.85
CA SER A 276 -23.64 -38.67 8.59
C SER A 276 -25.05 -39.28 8.59
N LEU A 277 -25.98 -38.70 9.35
CA LEU A 277 -27.38 -39.08 9.38
C LEU A 277 -28.17 -38.18 8.42
N ASN A 278 -28.75 -38.77 7.37
CA ASN A 278 -29.48 -38.02 6.35
C ASN A 278 -30.93 -37.80 6.81
N VAL A 279 -31.20 -36.67 7.46
CA VAL A 279 -32.52 -36.31 8.01
C VAL A 279 -33.06 -35.09 7.27
N SER A 280 -34.28 -35.18 6.74
CA SER A 280 -34.89 -34.04 6.06
C SER A 280 -35.34 -32.95 7.04
N TYR A 281 -35.42 -31.71 6.57
CA TYR A 281 -35.84 -30.57 7.40
C TYR A 281 -37.20 -30.79 8.07
N THR A 282 -38.13 -31.46 7.38
CA THR A 282 -39.47 -31.78 7.91
C THR A 282 -39.41 -32.84 9.01
N GLU A 283 -38.52 -33.84 8.89
CA GLU A 283 -38.29 -34.84 9.93
C GLU A 283 -37.63 -34.21 11.18
N ALA A 284 -36.69 -33.28 10.97
CA ALA A 284 -36.06 -32.51 12.04
C ALA A 284 -37.08 -31.63 12.79
N ILE A 285 -37.99 -30.96 12.08
CA ILE A 285 -39.09 -30.18 12.70
C ILE A 285 -39.95 -31.08 13.59
N ASN A 286 -40.35 -32.25 13.08
CA ASN A 286 -41.22 -33.16 13.81
C ASN A 286 -40.53 -33.74 15.05
N ALA A 287 -39.24 -34.09 14.95
CA ALA A 287 -38.44 -34.57 16.07
C ALA A 287 -38.26 -33.50 17.16
N VAL A 288 -37.93 -32.26 16.78
CA VAL A 288 -37.77 -31.14 17.72
C VAL A 288 -39.08 -30.80 18.43
N ASN A 289 -40.21 -30.88 17.72
CA ASN A 289 -41.54 -30.58 18.27
C ASN A 289 -42.05 -31.64 19.27
N GLN A 290 -41.55 -32.87 19.23
CA GLN A 290 -41.95 -33.94 20.15
C GLN A 290 -41.12 -34.01 21.44
N LEU A 291 -40.04 -33.22 21.57
CA LEU A 291 -39.19 -33.23 22.77
C LEU A 291 -39.82 -32.45 23.95
N PRO A 292 -39.94 -33.04 25.16
CA PRO A 292 -40.33 -32.31 26.37
C PRO A 292 -39.31 -31.21 26.71
N LYS A 293 -39.78 -30.08 27.25
CA LYS A 293 -38.98 -28.85 27.47
C LYS A 293 -37.68 -29.07 28.27
N VAL A 294 -37.67 -30.01 29.21
CA VAL A 294 -36.50 -30.33 30.07
C VAL A 294 -35.41 -31.12 29.33
N ASN A 295 -35.75 -31.83 28.25
CA ASN A 295 -34.79 -32.63 27.47
C ASN A 295 -34.07 -31.84 26.37
N ARG A 296 -34.53 -30.63 26.00
CA ARG A 296 -33.86 -29.80 24.99
C ARG A 296 -32.51 -29.25 25.49
N ASP A 297 -32.44 -28.83 26.75
CA ASP A 297 -31.24 -28.22 27.33
C ASP A 297 -30.11 -29.24 27.60
N HIS A 298 -30.46 -30.51 27.84
CA HIS A 298 -29.48 -31.58 28.02
C HIS A 298 -28.95 -32.14 26.69
N PHE A 299 -29.73 -32.05 25.61
CA PHE A 299 -29.33 -32.45 24.26
C PHE A 299 -28.31 -31.45 23.67
N ALA A 300 -28.52 -30.15 23.86
CA ALA A 300 -27.60 -29.07 23.43
C ALA A 300 -26.20 -29.15 24.12
N LYS A 301 -26.09 -29.89 25.22
CA LYS A 301 -24.82 -30.11 25.95
C LYS A 301 -24.13 -31.43 25.60
N GLY A 302 -24.65 -32.19 24.63
CA GLY A 302 -24.01 -33.42 24.11
C GLY A 302 -24.03 -34.63 25.06
N ASN A 303 -24.88 -34.64 26.09
CA ASN A 303 -24.88 -35.68 27.13
C ASN A 303 -25.68 -36.95 26.77
N TYR A 304 -26.36 -36.97 25.62
CA TYR A 304 -27.20 -38.09 25.16
C TYR A 304 -27.04 -38.30 23.66
N VAL A 305 -27.10 -39.55 23.20
CA VAL A 305 -27.09 -39.90 21.76
C VAL A 305 -28.42 -40.57 21.40
N TYR A 306 -28.99 -40.16 20.27
CA TYR A 306 -30.20 -40.74 19.69
C TYR A 306 -29.88 -42.09 19.01
N ALA A 307 -30.63 -43.14 19.33
CA ALA A 307 -30.59 -44.41 18.61
C ALA A 307 -31.98 -44.66 18.00
N GLY A 308 -32.13 -44.40 16.70
CA GLY A 308 -33.31 -44.80 15.94
C GLY A 308 -33.05 -46.15 15.27
N THR A 309 -33.88 -47.16 15.54
CA THR A 309 -33.96 -48.37 14.70
C THR A 309 -34.98 -48.13 13.58
N LYS A 310 -34.65 -48.49 12.34
CA LYS A 310 -35.60 -48.46 11.22
C LYS A 310 -36.74 -49.46 11.45
N PRO A 311 -38.00 -49.11 11.13
CA PRO A 311 -39.11 -50.05 11.20
C PRO A 311 -39.06 -51.01 10.01
N THR A 312 -39.26 -52.30 10.24
CA THR A 312 -39.52 -53.29 9.17
C THR A 312 -41.01 -53.58 8.98
N ASP A 313 -41.89 -53.01 9.82
CA ASP A 313 -43.24 -53.56 9.97
C ASP A 313 -44.20 -52.56 10.65
N GLY A 314 -44.48 -51.44 9.98
CA GLY A 314 -45.79 -50.77 9.94
C GLY A 314 -46.57 -50.39 11.22
N ASN A 315 -45.98 -50.38 12.43
CA ASN A 315 -46.68 -50.03 13.68
C ASN A 315 -46.12 -48.73 14.30
N PRO A 316 -46.93 -47.73 14.73
CA PRO A 316 -46.42 -46.39 15.08
C PRO A 316 -46.05 -46.17 16.56
N ASP A 317 -46.10 -47.18 17.43
CA ASP A 317 -45.70 -47.02 18.84
C ASP A 317 -44.27 -47.52 19.09
N HIS A 318 -43.31 -46.60 19.17
CA HIS A 318 -41.93 -46.87 19.64
C HIS A 318 -41.52 -45.91 20.76
N GLU A 319 -41.22 -46.48 21.93
CA GLU A 319 -40.63 -45.80 23.09
C GLU A 319 -39.17 -45.40 22.87
N ILE A 320 -38.77 -44.27 23.43
CA ILE A 320 -37.40 -43.72 23.39
C ILE A 320 -36.55 -44.42 24.45
N HIS A 321 -35.53 -45.18 24.04
CA HIS A 321 -34.49 -45.67 24.97
C HIS A 321 -33.24 -44.79 24.95
N ILE A 322 -32.90 -44.23 26.12
CA ILE A 322 -31.69 -43.44 26.35
C ILE A 322 -30.60 -44.36 26.91
N LEU A 323 -29.50 -44.57 26.18
CA LEU A 323 -28.36 -45.38 26.64
C LEU A 323 -27.19 -44.51 27.14
N LYS A 324 -26.68 -44.83 28.34
CA LYS A 324 -25.48 -44.24 28.94
C LYS A 324 -24.23 -44.99 28.44
N GLY A 325 -23.46 -44.39 27.52
CA GLY A 325 -22.29 -45.05 26.92
C GLY A 325 -21.01 -44.94 27.77
N ASN A 326 -20.55 -46.04 28.37
CA ASN A 326 -19.20 -46.19 28.92
C ASN A 326 -18.19 -46.43 27.77
N ASN A 327 -17.25 -45.51 27.52
CA ASN A 327 -16.34 -45.59 26.39
C ASN A 327 -14.86 -45.77 26.83
N LYS A 328 -14.29 -46.95 26.52
CA LYS A 328 -12.88 -47.36 26.76
C LYS A 328 -11.80 -46.45 26.13
N LYS A 329 -12.20 -45.47 25.30
CA LYS A 329 -11.30 -44.46 24.72
C LYS A 329 -10.84 -43.40 25.75
N LEU A 330 -11.57 -43.19 26.84
CA LEU A 330 -11.19 -42.25 27.91
C LEU A 330 -10.03 -42.75 28.77
N ALA A 331 -9.90 -44.07 28.96
CA ALA A 331 -8.84 -44.65 29.79
C ALA A 331 -7.43 -44.47 29.17
N LYS A 332 -7.32 -44.56 27.84
CA LYS A 332 -6.05 -44.32 27.13
C LYS A 332 -5.65 -42.84 27.11
N ASN A 333 -6.64 -41.94 27.04
CA ASN A 333 -6.39 -40.50 27.15
C ASN A 333 -5.99 -40.09 28.58
N ALA A 334 -6.51 -40.77 29.60
CA ALA A 334 -6.14 -40.52 31.00
C ALA A 334 -4.67 -40.92 31.29
N GLU A 335 -4.18 -42.03 30.73
CA GLU A 335 -2.76 -42.42 30.86
C GLU A 335 -1.81 -41.46 30.10
N GLU A 336 -2.24 -40.96 28.94
CA GLU A 336 -1.50 -39.94 28.17
C GLU A 336 -1.50 -38.59 28.92
N GLU A 337 -2.62 -38.19 29.51
CA GLU A 337 -2.74 -37.00 30.37
C GLU A 337 -1.90 -37.13 31.64
N GLU A 338 -1.78 -38.33 32.24
CA GLU A 338 -0.91 -38.55 33.40
C GLU A 338 0.57 -38.45 33.03
N ARG A 339 0.97 -38.95 31.85
CA ARG A 339 2.34 -38.81 31.33
C ARG A 339 2.68 -37.34 31.04
N ILE A 340 1.79 -36.64 30.35
CA ILE A 340 1.91 -35.20 30.07
C ILE A 340 1.94 -34.42 31.40
N GLY A 341 1.15 -34.82 32.39
CA GLY A 341 1.18 -34.26 33.74
C GLY A 341 2.55 -34.39 34.41
N LYS A 342 3.20 -35.56 34.33
CA LYS A 342 4.55 -35.79 34.88
C LYS A 342 5.64 -35.01 34.12
N GLU A 343 5.56 -34.93 32.80
CA GLU A 343 6.47 -34.13 31.98
C GLU A 343 6.31 -32.62 32.27
N ILE A 344 5.07 -32.16 32.49
CA ILE A 344 4.77 -30.80 32.94
C ILE A 344 5.33 -30.57 34.36
N GLU A 345 5.22 -31.52 35.28
CA GLU A 345 5.82 -31.41 36.61
C GLU A 345 7.35 -31.36 36.57
N GLU A 346 8.00 -32.20 35.76
CA GLU A 346 9.45 -32.16 35.55
C GLU A 346 9.90 -30.84 34.92
N PHE A 347 9.16 -30.35 33.92
CA PHE A 347 9.43 -29.06 33.30
C PHE A 347 9.21 -27.89 34.26
N GLN A 348 8.13 -27.91 35.05
CA GLN A 348 7.87 -26.90 36.08
C GLN A 348 8.95 -26.91 37.16
N LYS A 349 9.44 -28.10 37.52
CA LYS A 349 10.57 -28.27 38.45
C LYS A 349 11.85 -27.70 37.85
N TRP A 350 12.20 -28.05 36.62
CA TRP A 350 13.35 -27.49 35.91
C TRP A 350 13.24 -25.96 35.75
N SER A 351 12.06 -25.44 35.41
CA SER A 351 11.79 -24.01 35.24
C SER A 351 12.06 -23.24 36.53
N LYS A 352 11.58 -23.76 37.68
CA LYS A 352 11.80 -23.17 39.00
C LYS A 352 13.24 -23.31 39.50
N GLU A 353 13.90 -24.43 39.23
CA GLU A 353 15.23 -24.72 39.78
C GLU A 353 16.37 -24.13 38.94
N LYS A 354 16.22 -24.08 37.61
CA LYS A 354 17.30 -23.72 36.67
C LYS A 354 16.88 -22.73 35.58
N GLY A 355 15.63 -22.76 35.13
CA GLY A 355 15.16 -21.94 34.00
C GLY A 355 15.18 -20.44 34.27
N GLU A 356 14.68 -19.98 35.43
CA GLU A 356 14.63 -18.57 35.80
C GLU A 356 16.02 -17.93 35.90
N SER A 357 16.99 -18.64 36.50
CA SER A 357 18.36 -18.14 36.64
C SER A 357 19.11 -18.13 35.31
N GLN A 358 18.89 -19.13 34.45
CA GLN A 358 19.45 -19.14 33.09
C GLN A 358 18.84 -18.04 32.20
N ALA A 359 17.52 -17.80 32.25
CA ALA A 359 16.87 -16.75 31.49
C ALA A 359 17.32 -15.35 31.94
N LEU A 360 17.45 -15.13 33.26
CA LEU A 360 17.98 -13.89 33.81
C LEU A 360 19.45 -13.69 33.43
N GLN A 361 20.26 -14.75 33.45
CA GLN A 361 21.66 -14.70 33.03
C GLN A 361 21.77 -14.41 31.52
N MET A 362 20.96 -15.05 30.67
CA MET A 362 20.91 -14.78 29.23
C MET A 362 20.45 -13.35 28.92
N SER A 363 19.49 -12.82 29.68
CA SER A 363 19.04 -11.42 29.56
C SER A 363 20.14 -10.44 29.98
N LYS A 364 20.80 -10.68 31.12
CA LYS A 364 21.96 -9.89 31.57
C LYS A 364 23.12 -9.96 30.57
N ASP A 365 23.41 -11.14 30.04
CA ASP A 365 24.45 -11.34 29.02
C ASP A 365 24.06 -10.65 27.70
N GLY A 366 22.76 -10.62 27.36
CA GLY A 366 22.22 -9.90 26.20
C GLY A 366 22.32 -8.38 26.35
N VAL A 367 21.94 -7.84 27.50
CA VAL A 367 22.08 -6.42 27.84
C VAL A 367 23.54 -6.02 27.91
N ASN A 368 24.40 -6.84 28.54
CA ASN A 368 25.84 -6.59 28.60
C ASN A 368 26.48 -6.65 27.21
N LYS A 369 26.09 -7.59 26.33
CA LYS A 369 26.53 -7.59 24.93
C LYS A 369 26.05 -6.36 24.17
N MET A 370 24.84 -5.87 24.45
CA MET A 370 24.30 -4.67 23.84
C MET A 370 25.07 -3.42 24.30
N ILE A 371 25.33 -3.28 25.61
CA ILE A 371 26.14 -2.22 26.20
C ILE A 371 27.57 -2.28 25.66
N GLN A 372 28.22 -3.45 25.69
CA GLN A 372 29.56 -3.64 25.12
C GLN A 372 29.58 -3.34 23.62
N GLY A 373 28.52 -3.66 22.87
CA GLY A 373 28.38 -3.31 21.47
C GLY A 373 28.20 -1.80 21.24
N PHE A 374 27.52 -1.11 22.16
CA PHE A 374 27.30 0.34 22.13
C PHE A 374 28.58 1.09 22.51
N GLU A 375 29.25 0.66 23.58
CA GLU A 375 30.56 1.14 24.02
C GLU A 375 31.62 0.89 22.95
N ALA A 376 31.71 -0.32 22.38
CA ALA A 376 32.63 -0.60 21.29
C ALA A 376 32.37 0.31 20.08
N LYS A 377 31.11 0.67 19.76
CA LYS A 377 30.80 1.62 18.68
C LYS A 377 31.21 3.05 19.03
N ILE A 378 30.88 3.54 20.22
CA ILE A 378 31.25 4.88 20.72
C ILE A 378 32.78 5.04 20.78
N PHE A 379 33.48 4.05 21.34
CA PHE A 379 34.93 4.09 21.55
C PHE A 379 35.74 3.67 20.32
N SER A 380 35.14 3.03 19.31
CA SER A 380 35.84 2.67 18.06
C SER A 380 36.13 3.84 17.13
N GLY A 381 35.59 5.03 17.40
CA GLY A 381 35.70 6.19 16.51
C GLY A 381 35.00 6.00 15.14
N LYS A 382 34.24 4.92 14.95
CA LYS A 382 33.41 4.72 13.76
C LYS A 382 32.18 5.62 13.81
N ASN A 383 31.86 6.24 12.69
CA ASN A 383 30.73 7.15 12.56
C ASN A 383 29.43 6.43 13.00
N MET A 384 28.72 7.00 13.98
CA MET A 384 27.57 6.36 14.65
C MET A 384 26.32 6.21 13.76
N GLY A 385 26.38 6.59 12.49
CA GLY A 385 25.29 6.41 11.54
C GLY A 385 24.07 7.30 11.78
N PHE A 386 24.17 8.33 12.64
CA PHE A 386 23.05 9.21 12.98
C PHE A 386 22.42 9.95 11.78
N ARG A 387 23.12 10.02 10.64
CA ARG A 387 22.59 10.61 9.39
C ARG A 387 21.63 9.67 8.64
N ASP A 388 21.68 8.36 8.91
CA ASP A 388 20.83 7.34 8.28
C ASP A 388 19.61 6.95 9.12
N ASP A 389 19.46 7.55 10.30
CA ASP A 389 18.30 7.36 11.17
C ASP A 389 17.06 8.03 10.55
N SER A 390 16.04 7.22 10.23
CA SER A 390 14.83 7.66 9.52
C SER A 390 14.09 8.78 10.26
N ALA A 391 14.14 8.80 11.60
CA ALA A 391 13.53 9.84 12.42
C ALA A 391 14.20 11.22 12.26
N ARG A 392 15.48 11.26 11.84
CA ARG A 392 16.23 12.50 11.60
C ARG A 392 16.35 12.88 10.14
N ALA A 393 16.15 11.94 9.21
CA ALA A 393 16.11 12.22 7.77
C ALA A 393 15.10 13.33 7.44
N ASP A 394 14.00 13.42 8.19
CA ASP A 394 12.97 14.45 8.06
C ASP A 394 13.44 15.86 8.46
N LEU A 395 14.35 15.99 9.42
CA LEU A 395 14.92 17.30 9.79
C LEU A 395 15.71 17.91 8.63
N TYR A 396 16.37 17.05 7.84
CA TYR A 396 17.16 17.45 6.68
C TYR A 396 16.33 17.67 5.41
N LYS A 397 15.05 17.24 5.39
CA LYS A 397 14.15 17.44 4.23
C LYS A 397 14.02 18.91 3.84
N ASN A 398 14.02 19.84 4.80
CA ASN A 398 13.90 21.27 4.51
C ASN A 398 15.17 21.85 3.88
N GLU A 399 16.36 21.39 4.31
CA GLU A 399 17.63 21.80 3.70
C GLU A 399 17.73 21.29 2.26
N ILE A 400 17.34 20.04 2.00
CA ILE A 400 17.40 19.48 0.64
C ILE A 400 16.33 20.01 -0.31
N LYS A 401 15.16 20.43 0.21
CA LYS A 401 14.08 21.08 -0.59
C LYS A 401 14.54 22.39 -1.25
N SER A 402 15.62 23.00 -0.76
CA SER A 402 16.18 24.21 -1.35
C SER A 402 16.89 23.98 -2.69
N TYR A 403 17.30 22.74 -2.99
CA TYR A 403 18.02 22.41 -4.22
C TYR A 403 17.05 22.26 -5.42
N ASP A 404 17.32 22.99 -6.50
CA ASP A 404 16.51 22.94 -7.73
C ASP A 404 16.86 21.68 -8.56
N VAL A 405 16.03 20.64 -8.42
CA VAL A 405 16.22 19.34 -9.12
C VAL A 405 16.22 19.51 -10.64
N SER A 406 15.38 20.37 -11.20
CA SER A 406 15.36 20.63 -12.65
C SER A 406 16.65 21.30 -13.12
N PHE A 407 17.23 22.20 -12.31
CA PHE A 407 18.56 22.74 -12.61
C PHE A 407 19.64 21.65 -12.57
N LEU A 408 19.69 20.82 -11.53
CA LEU A 408 20.69 19.75 -11.41
C LEU A 408 20.60 18.74 -12.58
N ASN A 409 19.40 18.32 -12.96
CA ASN A 409 19.18 17.47 -14.14
C ASN A 409 19.60 18.18 -15.44
N GLY A 410 19.27 19.47 -15.56
CA GLY A 410 19.71 20.28 -16.69
C GLY A 410 21.23 20.31 -16.83
N VAL A 411 21.96 20.48 -15.73
CA VAL A 411 23.43 20.47 -15.73
C VAL A 411 23.98 19.08 -16.07
N ILE A 412 23.39 18.00 -15.54
CA ILE A 412 23.78 16.63 -15.90
C ILE A 412 23.72 16.44 -17.42
N HIS A 413 22.59 16.82 -18.04
CA HIS A 413 22.43 16.69 -19.47
C HIS A 413 23.36 17.61 -20.26
N ASP A 414 23.64 18.84 -19.80
CA ASP A 414 24.55 19.76 -20.49
C ASP A 414 26.00 19.24 -20.45
N LEU A 415 26.41 18.67 -19.31
CA LEU A 415 27.70 18.00 -19.14
C LEU A 415 27.83 16.74 -20.03
N GLU A 416 26.76 15.97 -20.20
CA GLU A 416 26.72 14.81 -21.09
C GLU A 416 26.70 15.20 -22.58
N ASP A 417 25.88 16.17 -22.95
CA ASP A 417 25.74 16.65 -24.33
C ASP A 417 27.01 17.32 -24.83
N SER A 418 27.82 17.91 -23.94
CA SER A 418 29.14 18.44 -24.27
C SER A 418 30.05 17.38 -24.94
N ALA A 419 29.84 16.07 -24.70
CA ALA A 419 30.63 14.98 -25.28
C ALA A 419 30.23 14.58 -26.70
N LYS A 420 29.01 14.92 -27.17
CA LYS A 420 28.47 14.39 -28.43
C LYS A 420 29.18 15.02 -29.63
N GLY A 421 29.87 14.19 -30.42
CA GLY A 421 30.48 14.57 -31.70
C GLY A 421 32.01 14.72 -31.71
N LYS A 422 32.72 14.43 -30.61
CA LYS A 422 34.20 14.46 -30.56
C LYS A 422 34.75 13.15 -30.00
N SER A 423 35.86 12.64 -30.55
CA SER A 423 36.51 11.38 -30.15
C SER A 423 37.28 11.46 -28.81
N HIS A 424 36.79 12.24 -27.85
CA HIS A 424 37.47 12.44 -26.57
C HIS A 424 36.98 11.45 -25.52
N LYS A 425 37.92 10.77 -24.85
CA LYS A 425 37.63 9.90 -23.72
C LYS A 425 37.45 10.73 -22.46
N ASP A 426 36.38 10.48 -21.71
CA ASP A 426 36.15 11.12 -20.41
C ASP A 426 37.26 10.77 -19.41
N SER A 427 37.66 11.75 -18.59
CA SER A 427 38.61 11.53 -17.51
C SER A 427 37.96 10.74 -16.37
N LYS A 428 38.76 9.98 -15.60
CA LYS A 428 38.25 9.20 -14.47
C LYS A 428 37.55 10.09 -13.44
N GLU A 429 38.09 11.29 -13.22
CA GLU A 429 37.55 12.30 -12.29
C GLU A 429 36.19 12.81 -12.76
N PHE A 430 36.03 13.06 -14.07
CA PHE A 430 34.75 13.47 -14.65
C PHE A 430 33.69 12.37 -14.49
N THR A 431 34.03 11.12 -14.83
CA THR A 431 33.11 9.99 -14.68
C THR A 431 32.68 9.79 -13.24
N LYS A 432 33.61 9.95 -12.29
CA LYS A 432 33.31 9.87 -10.86
C LYS A 432 32.39 11.00 -10.41
N MET A 433 32.71 12.24 -10.76
CA MET A 433 31.89 13.42 -10.47
C MET A 433 30.46 13.26 -11.02
N MET A 434 30.31 12.83 -12.28
CA MET A 434 28.98 12.60 -12.89
C MET A 434 28.18 11.51 -12.18
N LYS A 435 28.84 10.44 -11.74
CA LYS A 435 28.18 9.40 -10.93
C LYS A 435 27.66 10.00 -9.62
N THR A 436 28.51 10.72 -8.89
CA THR A 436 28.15 11.36 -7.61
C THR A 436 27.06 12.41 -7.78
N LEU A 437 27.07 13.19 -8.88
CA LEU A 437 26.06 14.19 -9.20
C LEU A 437 24.68 13.57 -9.46
N ARG A 438 24.62 12.47 -10.21
CA ARG A 438 23.37 11.72 -10.44
C ARG A 438 22.84 11.13 -9.14
N GLU A 439 23.70 10.55 -8.32
CA GLU A 439 23.30 9.99 -7.02
C GLU A 439 22.79 11.08 -6.07
N PHE A 440 23.45 12.24 -6.03
CA PHE A 440 22.98 13.38 -5.24
C PHE A 440 21.61 13.88 -5.72
N THR A 441 21.48 14.12 -7.03
CA THR A 441 20.23 14.61 -7.63
C THR A 441 19.07 13.66 -7.39
N TYR A 442 19.33 12.34 -7.47
CA TYR A 442 18.36 11.31 -7.11
C TYR A 442 17.92 11.43 -5.64
N LEU A 443 18.86 11.50 -4.70
CA LEU A 443 18.56 11.58 -3.26
C LEU A 443 17.81 12.85 -2.87
N VAL A 444 18.10 13.98 -3.53
CA VAL A 444 17.31 15.22 -3.40
C VAL A 444 15.89 15.00 -3.90
N SER A 445 15.72 14.41 -5.09
CA SER A 445 14.40 14.17 -5.68
C SER A 445 13.52 13.18 -4.91
N SER A 446 14.13 12.22 -4.20
CA SER A 446 13.43 11.23 -3.37
C SER A 446 13.22 11.68 -1.92
N GLY A 447 13.57 12.92 -1.57
CA GLY A 447 13.38 13.44 -0.21
C GLY A 447 14.24 12.75 0.86
N SER A 448 15.34 12.08 0.47
CA SER A 448 16.21 11.30 1.38
C SER A 448 17.26 12.20 2.03
N GLY A 449 16.82 13.08 2.94
CA GLY A 449 17.59 14.19 3.51
C GLY A 449 19.01 13.86 3.99
N GLY A 450 19.16 12.90 4.90
CA GLY A 450 20.46 12.57 5.50
C GLY A 450 21.50 12.05 4.51
N SER A 451 21.12 11.06 3.69
CA SER A 451 21.99 10.51 2.64
C SER A 451 22.29 11.53 1.53
N ALA A 452 21.34 12.43 1.22
CA ALA A 452 21.56 13.50 0.26
C ALA A 452 22.66 14.47 0.72
N LEU A 453 22.70 14.84 2.00
CA LEU A 453 23.74 15.73 2.54
C LEU A 453 25.13 15.08 2.54
N GLU A 454 25.24 13.80 2.88
CA GLU A 454 26.51 13.08 2.73
C GLU A 454 26.95 13.04 1.26
N LYS A 455 26.00 12.77 0.35
CA LYS A 455 26.31 12.75 -1.08
C LYS A 455 26.65 14.14 -1.62
N ARG A 456 26.09 15.23 -1.06
CA ARG A 456 26.48 16.61 -1.34
C ARG A 456 27.96 16.85 -1.02
N ASP A 457 28.39 16.47 0.18
CA ASP A 457 29.78 16.68 0.61
C ASP A 457 30.76 15.89 -0.28
N ASN A 458 30.38 14.66 -0.67
CA ASN A 458 31.10 13.86 -1.65
C ASN A 458 31.14 14.51 -3.05
N LEU A 459 30.01 15.08 -3.49
CA LEU A 459 29.91 15.77 -4.78
C LEU A 459 30.81 17.01 -4.81
N ILE A 460 30.81 17.82 -3.76
CA ILE A 460 31.73 18.95 -3.59
C ILE A 460 33.17 18.50 -3.79
N LYS A 461 33.58 17.42 -3.10
CA LYS A 461 34.93 16.87 -3.19
C LYS A 461 35.26 16.39 -4.61
N ASP A 462 34.37 15.67 -5.25
CA ASP A 462 34.60 15.14 -6.60
C ASP A 462 34.64 16.26 -7.66
N CYS A 463 33.80 17.29 -7.53
CA CYS A 463 33.85 18.50 -8.35
C CYS A 463 35.20 19.24 -8.18
N LEU A 464 35.65 19.46 -6.93
CA LEU A 464 36.93 20.10 -6.62
C LEU A 464 38.12 19.32 -7.21
N ILE A 465 38.12 17.99 -7.07
CA ILE A 465 39.13 17.11 -7.70
C ILE A 465 39.11 17.27 -9.21
N TYR A 466 37.92 17.27 -9.83
CA TYR A 466 37.81 17.46 -11.27
C TYR A 466 38.39 18.80 -11.71
N ILE A 467 38.12 19.91 -11.02
CA ILE A 467 38.58 21.24 -11.47
C ILE A 467 40.02 21.58 -11.07
N LYS A 468 40.65 20.85 -10.13
CA LYS A 468 41.98 21.16 -9.54
C LYS A 468 43.05 21.52 -10.56
N ASP A 469 43.29 20.65 -11.55
CA ASP A 469 44.33 20.86 -12.56
C ASP A 469 43.89 21.79 -13.71
N LYS A 470 42.66 22.31 -13.62
CA LYS A 470 42.02 23.19 -14.61
C LYS A 470 41.93 24.63 -14.08
N MET A 471 42.35 24.89 -12.84
CA MET A 471 42.24 26.22 -12.23
C MET A 471 43.21 27.24 -12.85
N GLY A 472 44.45 26.86 -13.14
CA GLY A 472 45.52 27.81 -13.51
C GLY A 472 45.51 28.33 -14.96
N ARG A 473 44.64 27.82 -15.83
CA ARG A 473 44.54 28.28 -17.23
C ARG A 473 43.08 28.30 -17.68
N VAL A 474 42.70 29.30 -18.47
CA VAL A 474 41.42 29.28 -19.19
C VAL A 474 41.49 28.21 -20.27
N ARG A 475 40.46 27.38 -20.35
CA ARG A 475 40.39 26.31 -21.34
C ARG A 475 40.10 26.95 -22.70
N THR A 476 40.96 26.65 -23.68
CA THR A 476 40.82 27.18 -25.04
C THR A 476 39.83 26.39 -25.89
N ASN A 477 39.52 25.15 -25.50
CA ASN A 477 38.49 24.37 -26.17
C ASN A 477 37.12 24.61 -25.54
N ASP A 478 36.11 24.92 -26.37
CA ASP A 478 34.74 25.19 -25.92
C ASP A 478 34.19 24.07 -25.04
N TYR A 479 34.54 22.83 -25.39
CA TYR A 479 34.18 21.64 -24.63
C TYR A 479 34.70 21.64 -23.19
N GLY A 480 36.01 21.88 -23.00
CA GLY A 480 36.63 21.84 -21.69
C GLY A 480 36.33 23.07 -20.87
N LYS A 481 36.05 24.20 -21.52
CA LYS A 481 35.53 25.44 -20.91
C LYS A 481 34.12 25.20 -20.37
N LYS A 482 33.21 24.71 -21.21
CA LYS A 482 31.82 24.42 -20.82
C LYS A 482 31.73 23.47 -19.62
N ARG A 483 32.44 22.34 -19.63
CA ARG A 483 32.41 21.42 -18.47
C ARG A 483 32.95 22.04 -17.19
N PHE A 484 33.95 22.91 -17.30
CA PHE A 484 34.50 23.62 -16.16
C PHE A 484 33.48 24.62 -15.60
N ASP A 485 32.84 25.39 -16.47
CA ASP A 485 31.83 26.40 -16.12
C ASP A 485 30.58 25.74 -15.52
N ASP A 486 30.04 24.68 -16.13
CA ASP A 486 28.90 23.92 -15.62
C ASP A 486 29.23 23.25 -14.25
N THR A 487 30.47 22.81 -14.04
CA THR A 487 30.91 22.29 -12.72
C THR A 487 30.97 23.40 -11.67
N LEU A 488 31.42 24.60 -12.03
CA LEU A 488 31.38 25.74 -11.13
C LEU A 488 29.95 26.17 -10.79
N LEU A 489 29.02 26.07 -11.74
CA LEU A 489 27.60 26.31 -11.47
C LEU A 489 27.05 25.31 -10.45
N VAL A 490 27.38 24.02 -10.55
CA VAL A 490 27.01 23.03 -9.53
C VAL A 490 27.59 23.39 -8.17
N LEU A 491 28.89 23.71 -8.11
CA LEU A 491 29.55 24.10 -6.87
C LEU A 491 28.92 25.35 -6.25
N SER A 492 28.52 26.33 -7.06
CA SER A 492 27.82 27.52 -6.59
C SER A 492 26.49 27.20 -5.91
N GLU A 493 25.81 26.13 -6.35
CA GLU A 493 24.51 25.70 -5.81
C GLU A 493 24.67 24.91 -4.50
N ILE A 494 25.67 24.03 -4.41
CA ILE A 494 25.78 23.05 -3.32
C ILE A 494 26.77 23.41 -2.22
N MET A 495 27.73 24.32 -2.48
CA MET A 495 28.76 24.71 -1.54
C MET A 495 28.33 25.92 -0.69
N PRO A 496 28.77 26.04 0.57
CA PRO A 496 28.59 27.26 1.35
C PRO A 496 29.16 28.48 0.63
N GLU A 497 28.44 29.60 0.72
CA GLU A 497 28.73 30.84 -0.02
C GLU A 497 30.18 31.33 0.16
N LYS A 498 30.66 31.31 1.41
CA LYS A 498 32.02 31.72 1.80
C LYS A 498 33.09 30.84 1.15
N ASP A 499 32.87 29.53 1.13
CA ASP A 499 33.82 28.57 0.57
C ASP A 499 33.88 28.67 -0.95
N PHE A 500 32.72 28.88 -1.59
CA PHE A 500 32.65 29.10 -3.03
C PHE A 500 33.36 30.40 -3.44
N ARG A 501 33.22 31.46 -2.64
CA ARG A 501 33.95 32.73 -2.87
C ARG A 501 35.45 32.53 -2.81
N ALA A 502 35.94 31.87 -1.77
CA ALA A 502 37.36 31.55 -1.62
C ALA A 502 37.90 30.69 -2.77
N LEU A 503 37.09 29.76 -3.28
CA LEU A 503 37.42 28.97 -4.47
C LEU A 503 37.57 29.86 -5.72
N VAL A 504 36.62 30.75 -5.98
CA VAL A 504 36.67 31.67 -7.13
C VAL A 504 37.89 32.60 -7.05
N ASP A 505 38.17 33.15 -5.87
CA ASP A 505 39.35 34.00 -5.63
C ASP A 505 40.64 33.22 -5.90
N THR A 506 40.72 31.96 -5.45
CA THR A 506 41.85 31.07 -5.72
C THR A 506 42.04 30.83 -7.22
N ILE A 507 40.95 30.62 -7.97
CA ILE A 507 41.01 30.42 -9.43
C ILE A 507 41.50 31.70 -10.12
N ASN A 508 40.93 32.85 -9.76
CA ASN A 508 41.30 34.14 -10.35
C ASN A 508 42.77 34.48 -10.05
N HIS A 509 43.24 34.23 -8.84
CA HIS A 509 44.64 34.38 -8.46
C HIS A 509 45.56 33.48 -9.29
N LYS A 510 45.26 32.18 -9.39
CA LYS A 510 46.03 31.22 -10.20
C LYS A 510 46.04 31.54 -11.69
N ARG A 511 45.01 32.22 -12.20
CA ARG A 511 44.93 32.68 -13.60
C ARG A 511 45.59 34.05 -13.84
N SER A 512 46.00 34.72 -12.77
CA SER A 512 46.39 36.14 -12.79
C SER A 512 45.32 37.01 -13.49
N ALA A 513 44.04 36.69 -13.25
CA ALA A 513 42.91 37.34 -13.90
C ALA A 513 42.54 38.63 -13.17
N LYS A 514 42.41 39.73 -13.92
CA LYS A 514 41.94 41.02 -13.38
C LYS A 514 40.42 41.17 -13.59
N PRO A 515 39.68 41.85 -12.69
CA PRO A 515 38.27 42.15 -12.89
C PRO A 515 38.00 42.71 -14.30
N GLY A 516 36.94 42.22 -14.96
CA GLY A 516 36.58 42.60 -16.33
C GLY A 516 37.34 41.89 -17.45
N SER A 517 38.40 41.12 -17.15
CA SER A 517 39.07 40.29 -18.16
C SER A 517 38.29 39.00 -18.46
N GLU A 518 38.41 38.45 -19.67
CA GLU A 518 37.76 37.18 -20.05
C GLU A 518 38.19 35.99 -19.17
N LYS A 519 39.35 36.10 -18.51
CA LYS A 519 39.87 35.06 -17.61
C LYS A 519 39.28 35.12 -16.20
N TYR A 520 38.66 36.25 -15.86
CA TYR A 520 38.15 36.54 -14.53
C TYR A 520 36.76 35.95 -14.36
N ILE A 521 36.61 35.15 -13.32
CA ILE A 521 35.32 34.64 -12.88
C ILE A 521 34.77 35.66 -11.90
N ASP A 522 33.73 36.36 -12.30
CA ASP A 522 33.01 37.28 -11.43
C ASP A 522 32.12 36.47 -10.48
N TYR A 523 32.54 36.43 -9.21
CA TYR A 523 31.80 35.75 -8.15
C TYR A 523 30.37 36.26 -8.02
N ASP A 524 30.21 37.59 -7.98
CA ASP A 524 28.92 38.24 -7.82
C ASP A 524 28.01 37.92 -8.99
N LYS A 525 28.54 37.92 -10.21
CA LYS A 525 27.78 37.50 -11.40
C LYS A 525 27.40 36.02 -11.30
N THR A 526 28.35 35.14 -10.97
CA THR A 526 28.12 33.70 -10.86
C THR A 526 27.10 33.35 -9.76
N PHE A 527 27.09 34.12 -8.67
CA PHE A 527 26.14 33.97 -7.57
C PHE A 527 24.80 34.65 -7.84
N ARG A 528 24.78 35.88 -8.41
CA ARG A 528 23.55 36.59 -8.84
C ARG A 528 22.84 35.87 -9.98
N ASP A 529 23.57 35.14 -10.82
CA ASP A 529 23.02 34.27 -11.85
C ASP A 529 22.06 33.21 -11.27
N LYS A 530 22.08 32.97 -9.94
CA LYS A 530 21.02 32.20 -9.26
C LYS A 530 19.64 32.81 -9.41
N TYR A 531 19.53 34.13 -9.44
CA TYR A 531 18.28 34.88 -9.31
C TYR A 531 17.91 35.69 -10.57
N VAL A 532 18.83 35.83 -11.54
CA VAL A 532 18.61 36.63 -12.75
C VAL A 532 17.99 35.80 -13.88
N LEU A 533 16.85 36.28 -14.41
CA LEU A 533 16.26 35.77 -15.65
C LEU A 533 17.23 36.02 -16.82
N GLY A 534 17.59 34.97 -17.57
CA GLY A 534 18.56 35.03 -18.67
C GLY A 534 19.99 34.62 -18.30
N SER A 535 20.26 34.29 -17.04
CA SER A 535 21.52 33.67 -16.63
C SER A 535 21.72 32.27 -17.24
N GLU A 536 22.94 31.75 -17.19
CA GLU A 536 23.24 30.39 -17.64
C GLU A 536 22.46 29.34 -16.83
N ARG A 537 22.31 29.55 -15.52
CA ARG A 537 21.44 28.72 -14.65
C ARG A 537 20.00 28.72 -15.15
N SER A 538 19.45 29.89 -15.45
CA SER A 538 18.10 30.03 -16.00
C SER A 538 17.97 29.35 -17.37
N ARG A 539 18.97 29.47 -18.24
CA ARG A 539 19.02 28.81 -19.56
C ARG A 539 19.00 27.29 -19.40
N ILE A 540 19.85 26.74 -18.54
CA ILE A 540 19.92 25.30 -18.25
C ILE A 540 18.57 24.81 -17.69
N ARG A 541 17.98 25.54 -16.74
CA ARG A 541 16.67 25.21 -16.18
C ARG A 541 15.55 25.23 -17.23
N LEU A 542 15.52 26.25 -18.08
CA LEU A 542 14.53 26.36 -19.17
C LEU A 542 14.71 25.26 -20.21
N ALA A 543 15.96 24.92 -20.55
CA ALA A 543 16.26 23.83 -21.46
C ALA A 543 15.79 22.49 -20.88
N GLU A 544 16.02 22.24 -19.58
CA GLU A 544 15.55 21.02 -18.92
C GLU A 544 14.03 20.96 -18.85
N ARG A 545 13.38 22.06 -18.49
CA ARG A 545 11.91 22.15 -18.54
C ARG A 545 11.37 21.86 -19.93
N ALA A 546 12.00 22.37 -20.98
CA ALA A 546 11.60 22.05 -22.35
C ALA A 546 11.79 20.56 -22.69
N ARG A 547 12.78 19.87 -22.08
CA ARG A 547 12.93 18.42 -22.20
C ARG A 547 11.83 17.69 -21.42
N GLU A 548 11.56 18.08 -20.18
CA GLU A 548 10.47 17.55 -19.35
C GLU A 548 9.12 17.71 -20.06
N ASP A 549 8.82 18.90 -20.59
CA ASP A 549 7.61 19.20 -21.38
C ASP A 549 7.51 18.27 -22.59
N LYS A 550 8.60 18.07 -23.35
CA LYS A 550 8.63 17.12 -24.48
C LYS A 550 8.35 15.69 -24.03
N VAL A 551 8.83 15.29 -22.86
CA VAL A 551 8.58 13.96 -22.28
C VAL A 551 7.11 13.83 -21.88
N GLN A 552 6.52 14.85 -21.23
CA GLN A 552 5.10 14.85 -20.84
C GLN A 552 4.18 14.91 -22.07
N GLN A 553 4.53 15.67 -23.11
CA GLN A 553 3.77 15.72 -24.36
C GLN A 553 3.71 14.36 -25.09
N LYS A 554 4.72 13.50 -24.92
CA LYS A 554 4.68 12.12 -25.45
C LYS A 554 3.59 11.26 -24.78
N THR A 555 3.19 11.58 -23.55
CA THR A 555 2.13 10.86 -22.83
C THR A 555 0.73 11.08 -23.43
N LEU A 556 0.55 12.17 -24.20
CA LEU A 556 -0.71 12.46 -24.89
C LEU A 556 -0.93 11.59 -26.12
N LYS A 557 0.08 10.82 -26.55
CA LYS A 557 0.06 9.99 -27.75
C LYS A 557 0.22 8.52 -27.38
N ASN A 558 -0.18 7.64 -28.30
CA ASN A 558 0.10 6.22 -28.15
C ASN A 558 1.62 5.98 -28.18
N GLN A 559 2.10 5.05 -27.36
CA GLN A 559 3.53 4.75 -27.23
C GLN A 559 3.97 3.62 -28.16
N THR A 560 3.03 2.88 -28.71
CA THR A 560 3.25 1.85 -29.71
C THR A 560 2.78 2.30 -31.09
N LYS A 561 3.48 1.84 -32.13
CA LYS A 561 3.06 2.03 -33.53
C LYS A 561 2.05 0.96 -33.88
N MET A 562 0.85 1.36 -34.28
CA MET A 562 -0.31 0.48 -34.45
C MET A 562 -1.05 0.83 -35.75
N LEU A 563 -1.91 -0.07 -36.23
CA LEU A 563 -2.81 0.24 -37.34
C LEU A 563 -3.96 1.15 -36.88
N ASN A 564 -4.54 1.93 -37.79
CA ASN A 564 -5.67 2.82 -37.48
C ASN A 564 -6.84 2.08 -36.80
N MET A 565 -7.13 0.86 -37.25
CA MET A 565 -8.19 0.03 -36.64
C MET A 565 -7.88 -0.35 -35.18
N ASP A 566 -6.60 -0.52 -34.85
CA ASP A 566 -6.18 -0.84 -33.48
C ASP A 566 -6.18 0.42 -32.62
N ILE A 567 -5.80 1.58 -33.20
CA ILE A 567 -5.89 2.89 -32.54
C ILE A 567 -7.32 3.15 -32.07
N SER A 568 -8.32 2.97 -32.95
CA SER A 568 -9.72 3.19 -32.58
C SER A 568 -10.17 2.31 -31.41
N ARG A 569 -9.64 1.08 -31.30
CA ARG A 569 -9.98 0.20 -30.18
C ARG A 569 -9.28 0.59 -28.89
N ILE A 570 -8.01 0.99 -28.96
CA ILE A 570 -7.32 1.59 -27.81
C ILE A 570 -8.02 2.86 -27.34
N GLU A 571 -8.58 3.66 -28.25
CA GLU A 571 -9.35 4.85 -27.88
C GLU A 571 -10.63 4.50 -27.10
N ILE A 572 -11.28 3.38 -27.40
CA ILE A 572 -12.40 2.88 -26.57
C ILE A 572 -11.89 2.50 -25.18
N ILE A 573 -10.70 1.86 -25.07
CA ILE A 573 -10.12 1.51 -23.77
C ILE A 573 -9.79 2.78 -22.99
N ASP A 574 -9.11 3.75 -23.63
CA ASP A 574 -8.78 5.04 -23.05
C ASP A 574 -10.03 5.82 -22.62
N ALA A 575 -11.13 5.67 -23.35
CA ALA A 575 -12.40 6.28 -23.03
C ALA A 575 -13.10 5.58 -21.86
N LEU A 576 -13.11 4.24 -21.79
CA LEU A 576 -13.74 3.52 -20.69
C LEU A 576 -12.97 3.68 -19.37
N PHE A 577 -11.65 3.50 -19.39
CA PHE A 577 -10.78 3.58 -18.22
C PHE A 577 -10.37 5.03 -17.87
N GLY A 578 -10.72 5.99 -18.73
CA GLY A 578 -10.42 7.40 -18.52
C GLY A 578 -11.15 8.01 -17.31
N ARG A 579 -10.80 9.25 -17.00
CA ARG A 579 -11.43 10.02 -15.89
C ARG A 579 -12.91 10.29 -16.15
N LYS A 580 -13.29 10.53 -17.41
CA LYS A 580 -14.67 10.69 -17.86
C LYS A 580 -15.04 9.49 -18.73
N PRO A 581 -15.58 8.43 -18.13
CA PRO A 581 -15.70 7.15 -18.79
C PRO A 581 -16.76 7.24 -19.90
N LYS A 582 -16.50 6.62 -21.05
CA LYS A 582 -17.51 6.39 -22.08
C LYS A 582 -17.60 4.90 -22.35
N ALA A 583 -18.69 4.30 -21.88
CA ALA A 583 -18.97 2.89 -22.16
C ALA A 583 -19.25 2.70 -23.66
N PRO A 584 -18.70 1.65 -24.30
CA PRO A 584 -19.05 1.31 -25.67
C PRO A 584 -20.51 0.82 -25.77
N ASP A 585 -21.12 0.92 -26.96
CA ASP A 585 -22.54 0.65 -27.19
C ASP A 585 -23.01 -0.74 -26.70
N PHE A 586 -22.16 -1.76 -26.82
CA PHE A 586 -22.50 -3.09 -26.33
C PHE A 586 -22.56 -3.16 -24.80
N MET A 587 -21.69 -2.43 -24.08
CA MET A 587 -21.78 -2.32 -22.61
C MET A 587 -22.99 -1.49 -22.20
N ILE A 588 -23.28 -0.40 -22.93
CA ILE A 588 -24.49 0.40 -22.73
C ILE A 588 -25.72 -0.51 -22.82
N SER A 589 -25.77 -1.35 -23.85
CA SER A 589 -26.86 -2.32 -24.03
C SER A 589 -26.93 -3.35 -22.90
N ALA A 590 -25.78 -3.90 -22.49
CA ALA A 590 -25.68 -4.91 -21.42
C ALA A 590 -26.09 -4.37 -20.03
N LEU A 591 -25.88 -3.07 -19.80
CA LEU A 591 -26.16 -2.38 -18.54
C LEU A 591 -27.54 -1.71 -18.52
N GLY A 592 -28.47 -2.12 -19.38
CA GLY A 592 -29.83 -1.57 -19.39
C GLY A 592 -29.94 -0.15 -19.97
N GLY A 593 -29.04 0.21 -20.89
CA GLY A 593 -29.04 1.48 -21.60
C GLY A 593 -28.08 2.52 -21.03
N SER A 594 -28.16 3.75 -21.55
CA SER A 594 -27.23 4.83 -21.18
C SER A 594 -27.32 5.24 -19.71
N LYS A 595 -28.49 5.03 -19.08
CA LYS A 595 -28.70 5.31 -17.66
C LYS A 595 -27.89 4.35 -16.79
N GLY A 596 -28.07 3.04 -16.96
CA GLY A 596 -27.31 2.05 -16.20
C GLY A 596 -25.81 2.07 -16.49
N ALA A 597 -25.39 2.42 -17.71
CA ALA A 597 -23.97 2.67 -17.98
C ALA A 597 -23.39 3.88 -17.22
N LYS A 598 -24.16 4.96 -17.07
CA LYS A 598 -23.74 6.12 -16.25
C LYS A 598 -23.72 5.81 -14.76
N GLU A 599 -24.65 4.98 -14.29
CA GLU A 599 -24.68 4.52 -12.90
C GLU A 599 -23.50 3.59 -12.60
N ALA A 600 -23.15 2.70 -13.53
CA ALA A 600 -22.03 1.77 -13.40
C ALA A 600 -20.65 2.46 -13.46
N PHE A 601 -20.53 3.54 -14.22
CA PHE A 601 -19.25 4.22 -14.44
C PHE A 601 -19.31 5.70 -14.07
N SER A 602 -18.83 6.04 -12.86
CA SER A 602 -18.87 7.41 -12.36
C SER A 602 -17.70 8.28 -12.87
N ASP A 603 -17.93 9.58 -13.04
CA ASP A 603 -16.88 10.53 -13.39
C ASP A 603 -15.88 10.73 -12.24
N ILE A 604 -14.59 10.76 -12.57
CA ILE A 604 -13.52 11.18 -11.68
C ILE A 604 -13.20 12.64 -12.03
N LYS A 605 -13.69 13.56 -11.19
CA LYS A 605 -13.67 15.01 -11.46
C LYS A 605 -12.33 15.65 -11.17
N GLU A 606 -11.48 15.00 -10.38
CA GLU A 606 -10.20 15.55 -9.96
C GLU A 606 -9.20 15.64 -11.11
N SER A 607 -8.31 16.62 -10.98
CA SER A 607 -7.10 16.68 -11.78
C SER A 607 -5.94 16.11 -10.98
N PHE A 608 -5.19 15.22 -11.61
CA PHE A 608 -4.05 14.56 -10.97
C PHE A 608 -2.76 15.19 -11.46
N VAL A 609 -1.77 15.19 -10.58
CA VAL A 609 -0.42 15.57 -10.95
C VAL A 609 0.19 14.57 -11.95
N PRO A 610 1.02 15.03 -12.90
CA PRO A 610 1.78 14.14 -13.78
C PRO A 610 2.74 13.24 -12.99
N ILE A 611 3.15 12.13 -13.59
CA ILE A 611 4.19 11.25 -13.02
C ILE A 611 5.58 11.77 -13.39
N GLY A 612 6.46 11.89 -12.39
CA GLY A 612 7.84 12.35 -12.53
C GLY A 612 8.01 13.85 -12.21
N PRO A 613 9.12 14.47 -12.63
CA PRO A 613 9.26 15.92 -12.57
C PRO A 613 8.33 16.58 -13.60
N TYR A 614 7.58 17.60 -13.19
CA TYR A 614 6.67 18.34 -14.06
C TYR A 614 6.52 19.79 -13.60
N ARG A 615 6.00 20.63 -14.49
CA ARG A 615 5.54 21.98 -14.15
C ARG A 615 4.10 21.93 -13.63
N ASN A 616 3.79 22.75 -12.62
CA ASN A 616 2.49 22.77 -11.93
C ASN A 616 1.26 22.97 -12.85
N ASP A 617 1.44 23.40 -14.10
CA ASP A 617 0.39 23.60 -15.11
C ASP A 617 0.01 22.32 -15.88
N PHE A 618 0.78 21.23 -15.77
CA PHE A 618 0.43 19.96 -16.39
C PHE A 618 -0.49 19.13 -15.49
N ASN A 619 -1.45 18.47 -16.13
CA ASN A 619 -2.25 17.41 -15.51
C ASN A 619 -1.80 16.06 -16.07
N LEU A 620 -1.98 15.00 -15.28
CA LEU A 620 -1.83 13.63 -15.75
C LEU A 620 -2.69 13.43 -17.01
N SER A 621 -2.08 12.92 -18.06
CA SER A 621 -2.80 12.64 -19.30
C SER A 621 -3.89 11.59 -19.05
N ASN A 622 -5.02 11.71 -19.77
CA ASN A 622 -6.08 10.70 -19.67
C ASN A 622 -5.57 9.31 -20.11
N LYS A 623 -4.57 9.26 -20.99
CA LYS A 623 -3.93 8.03 -21.46
C LYS A 623 -3.10 7.34 -20.38
N ASP A 624 -2.34 8.10 -19.60
CA ASP A 624 -1.60 7.55 -18.46
C ASP A 624 -2.59 7.13 -17.37
N PHE A 625 -3.59 7.96 -17.05
CA PHE A 625 -4.63 7.61 -16.07
C PHE A 625 -5.35 6.30 -16.46
N ALA A 626 -5.75 6.17 -17.73
CA ALA A 626 -6.40 4.96 -18.24
C ALA A 626 -5.48 3.73 -18.10
N ALA A 627 -4.16 3.86 -18.32
CA ALA A 627 -3.22 2.77 -18.13
C ALA A 627 -3.08 2.36 -16.64
N ILE A 628 -3.11 3.32 -15.71
CA ILE A 628 -3.11 3.03 -14.27
C ILE A 628 -4.42 2.33 -13.87
N ALA A 629 -5.57 2.84 -14.33
CA ALA A 629 -6.87 2.24 -14.06
C ALA A 629 -6.99 0.82 -14.64
N TYR A 630 -6.48 0.60 -15.86
CA TYR A 630 -6.40 -0.71 -16.49
C TYR A 630 -5.55 -1.69 -15.66
N ALA A 631 -4.40 -1.23 -15.16
CA ALA A 631 -3.56 -2.02 -14.26
C ALA A 631 -4.25 -2.31 -12.92
N ALA A 632 -4.98 -1.34 -12.37
CA ALA A 632 -5.71 -1.47 -11.12
C ALA A 632 -6.89 -2.44 -11.22
N THR A 633 -7.51 -2.57 -12.39
CA THR A 633 -8.55 -3.58 -12.65
C THR A 633 -7.97 -5.01 -12.67
N LEU A 634 -6.66 -5.15 -12.84
CA LEU A 634 -5.94 -6.43 -12.82
C LEU A 634 -5.38 -6.81 -11.45
N THR A 635 -5.99 -6.30 -10.37
CA THR A 635 -5.64 -6.66 -8.99
C THR A 635 -6.70 -7.59 -8.37
N PRO A 636 -6.34 -8.37 -7.33
CA PRO A 636 -7.31 -9.19 -6.60
C PRO A 636 -8.47 -8.37 -6.03
N GLU A 637 -8.24 -7.15 -5.58
CA GLU A 637 -9.27 -6.27 -5.01
C GLU A 637 -10.32 -5.88 -6.06
N ALA A 638 -9.90 -5.59 -7.29
CA ALA A 638 -10.82 -5.36 -8.40
C ALA A 638 -11.58 -6.63 -8.77
N ALA A 639 -10.90 -7.78 -8.83
CA ALA A 639 -11.53 -9.06 -9.14
C ALA A 639 -12.55 -9.52 -8.07
N ALA A 640 -12.45 -9.03 -6.83
CA ALA A 640 -13.46 -9.27 -5.79
C ALA A 640 -14.82 -8.63 -6.12
N GLN A 641 -14.84 -7.61 -6.99
CA GLN A 641 -16.06 -6.95 -7.47
C GLN A 641 -16.75 -7.74 -8.58
N ASP A 642 -16.12 -8.78 -9.14
CA ASP A 642 -16.76 -9.67 -10.10
C ASP A 642 -17.77 -10.57 -9.36
N THR A 643 -19.02 -10.53 -9.79
CA THR A 643 -20.13 -11.27 -9.20
C THR A 643 -20.25 -12.72 -9.68
N ARG A 644 -19.47 -13.14 -10.69
CA ARG A 644 -19.36 -14.53 -11.13
C ARG A 644 -18.68 -15.40 -10.08
N ASP A 645 -19.08 -16.67 -10.02
CA ASP A 645 -18.50 -17.71 -9.15
C ASP A 645 -18.17 -17.21 -7.74
N LEU A 646 -19.18 -16.89 -6.93
CA LEU A 646 -19.01 -16.30 -5.59
C LEU A 646 -18.11 -17.12 -4.64
N ASN A 647 -17.96 -18.42 -4.90
CA ASN A 647 -17.10 -19.33 -4.13
C ASN A 647 -15.61 -19.26 -4.51
N MET A 648 -15.24 -18.55 -5.58
CA MET A 648 -13.84 -18.36 -5.96
C MET A 648 -13.20 -17.22 -5.18
N THR A 649 -11.96 -17.43 -4.73
CA THR A 649 -11.17 -16.34 -4.15
C THR A 649 -10.91 -15.26 -5.21
N PRO A 650 -10.68 -13.99 -4.82
CA PRO A 650 -10.42 -12.93 -5.79
C PRO A 650 -9.21 -13.22 -6.69
N GLN A 651 -8.18 -13.91 -6.16
CA GLN A 651 -7.04 -14.35 -6.96
C GLN A 651 -7.40 -15.44 -7.98
N GLN A 652 -8.30 -16.37 -7.62
CA GLN A 652 -8.83 -17.37 -8.57
C GLN A 652 -9.66 -16.70 -9.65
N LYS A 653 -10.52 -15.72 -9.29
CA LYS A 653 -11.28 -14.92 -10.26
C LYS A 653 -10.35 -14.16 -11.19
N LEU A 654 -9.34 -13.47 -10.68
CA LEU A 654 -8.35 -12.78 -11.50
C LEU A 654 -7.64 -13.75 -12.46
N ASN A 655 -7.27 -14.94 -11.99
CA ASN A 655 -6.62 -15.96 -12.82
C ASN A 655 -7.52 -16.51 -13.93
N LYS A 656 -8.83 -16.63 -13.68
CA LYS A 656 -9.83 -17.22 -14.60
C LYS A 656 -10.44 -16.18 -15.54
N TYR A 657 -10.69 -14.98 -15.02
CA TYR A 657 -11.50 -13.93 -15.63
C TYR A 657 -10.76 -12.61 -15.86
N GLY A 658 -9.52 -12.46 -15.40
CA GLY A 658 -8.74 -11.23 -15.54
C GLY A 658 -8.74 -10.67 -16.95
N ALA A 659 -8.54 -11.52 -17.94
CA ALA A 659 -8.57 -11.13 -19.35
C ALA A 659 -9.89 -10.48 -19.75
N ALA A 660 -11.03 -10.94 -19.22
CA ALA A 660 -12.35 -10.37 -19.52
C ALA A 660 -12.53 -8.95 -18.96
N TYR A 661 -11.74 -8.53 -17.97
CA TYR A 661 -11.76 -7.16 -17.48
C TYR A 661 -10.92 -6.21 -18.35
N THR A 662 -10.11 -6.77 -19.26
CA THR A 662 -9.15 -6.06 -20.08
C THR A 662 -9.66 -5.90 -21.52
N ALA A 663 -8.80 -5.56 -22.46
CA ALA A 663 -9.17 -5.39 -23.85
C ALA A 663 -9.92 -6.59 -24.48
N ASP A 664 -9.82 -7.80 -23.92
CA ASP A 664 -10.50 -9.00 -24.39
C ASP A 664 -12.02 -8.81 -24.55
N PHE A 665 -12.67 -8.03 -23.67
CA PHE A 665 -14.10 -7.74 -23.79
C PHE A 665 -14.47 -6.98 -25.07
N MET A 666 -13.52 -6.33 -25.73
CA MET A 666 -13.74 -5.58 -26.99
C MET A 666 -13.58 -6.45 -28.24
N PHE A 667 -12.95 -7.61 -28.11
CA PHE A 667 -12.53 -8.43 -29.24
C PHE A 667 -13.31 -9.72 -29.38
N ASP A 668 -14.05 -10.12 -28.33
CA ASP A 668 -14.90 -11.29 -28.37
C ASP A 668 -16.35 -10.88 -28.70
N ASP A 669 -16.85 -11.37 -29.83
CA ASP A 669 -18.22 -11.16 -30.32
C ASP A 669 -19.28 -11.79 -29.39
N GLY A 670 -18.82 -12.52 -28.35
CA GLY A 670 -19.56 -13.60 -27.69
C GLY A 670 -20.07 -13.38 -26.27
N THR A 671 -19.82 -12.26 -25.58
CA THR A 671 -20.40 -12.09 -24.22
C THR A 671 -21.19 -10.79 -24.10
N LYS A 672 -22.42 -10.81 -24.63
CA LYS A 672 -23.42 -9.75 -24.39
C LYS A 672 -23.58 -9.40 -22.91
N ASP A 673 -23.24 -10.32 -22.03
CA ASP A 673 -23.31 -10.13 -20.58
C ASP A 673 -21.98 -9.69 -19.92
N CYS A 674 -20.84 -9.60 -20.61
CA CYS A 674 -19.61 -9.10 -19.96
C CYS A 674 -19.81 -7.70 -19.40
N GLY A 675 -20.59 -6.83 -20.05
CA GLY A 675 -20.90 -5.53 -19.48
C GLY A 675 -21.43 -5.61 -18.04
N LYS A 676 -22.20 -6.64 -17.68
CA LYS A 676 -22.76 -6.82 -16.32
C LYS A 676 -21.70 -7.19 -15.28
N TRP A 677 -20.78 -8.09 -15.61
CA TRP A 677 -19.81 -8.61 -14.62
C TRP A 677 -18.48 -7.85 -14.64
N CYS A 678 -18.13 -7.26 -15.78
CA CYS A 678 -16.90 -6.53 -16.01
C CYS A 678 -17.01 -5.07 -15.47
N ALA A 679 -18.22 -4.51 -15.33
CA ALA A 679 -18.42 -3.14 -14.86
C ALA A 679 -17.87 -2.88 -13.44
N GLY A 680 -18.15 -3.76 -12.48
CA GLY A 680 -17.65 -3.62 -11.10
C GLY A 680 -16.12 -3.56 -11.00
N PRO A 681 -15.39 -4.56 -11.52
CA PRO A 681 -13.93 -4.54 -11.55
C PRO A 681 -13.32 -3.34 -12.29
N VAL A 682 -13.94 -2.90 -13.40
CA VAL A 682 -13.48 -1.73 -14.17
C VAL A 682 -13.67 -0.45 -13.36
N GLN A 683 -14.86 -0.24 -12.77
CA GLN A 683 -15.14 0.93 -11.97
C GLN A 683 -14.25 1.00 -10.73
N PHE A 684 -14.07 -0.12 -10.03
CA PHE A 684 -13.15 -0.21 -8.89
C PHE A 684 -11.71 0.12 -9.29
N GLY A 685 -11.22 -0.40 -10.42
CA GLY A 685 -9.88 -0.08 -10.90
C GLY A 685 -9.69 1.42 -11.15
N ARG A 686 -10.71 2.10 -11.69
CA ARG A 686 -10.68 3.56 -11.89
C ARG A 686 -10.61 4.33 -10.57
N GLU A 687 -11.43 3.96 -9.59
CA GLU A 687 -11.43 4.57 -8.26
C GLU A 687 -10.12 4.30 -7.51
N TYR A 688 -9.59 3.08 -7.64
CA TYR A 688 -8.33 2.70 -7.02
C TYR A 688 -7.14 3.45 -7.63
N ALA A 689 -7.14 3.64 -8.96
CA ALA A 689 -6.17 4.51 -9.64
C ALA A 689 -6.27 5.97 -9.18
N ALA A 690 -7.49 6.52 -9.04
CA ALA A 690 -7.68 7.87 -8.52
C ALA A 690 -7.14 8.01 -7.08
N SER A 691 -7.44 7.06 -6.21
CA SER A 691 -6.93 7.03 -4.84
C SER A 691 -5.40 6.99 -4.80
N ALA A 692 -4.77 6.11 -5.59
CA ALA A 692 -3.32 6.03 -5.72
C ALA A 692 -2.70 7.33 -6.26
N MET A 693 -3.38 8.03 -7.18
CA MET A 693 -2.92 9.32 -7.69
C MET A 693 -3.06 10.46 -6.67
N ARG A 694 -4.09 10.43 -5.79
CA ARG A 694 -4.17 11.37 -4.65
C ARG A 694 -3.01 11.14 -3.68
N ALA A 695 -2.73 9.88 -3.35
CA ALA A 695 -1.58 9.52 -2.51
C ALA A 695 -0.25 9.94 -3.16
N TYR A 696 -0.09 9.72 -4.47
CA TYR A 696 1.08 10.14 -5.22
C TYR A 696 1.28 11.66 -5.17
N ALA A 697 0.21 12.45 -5.30
CA ALA A 697 0.28 13.91 -5.15
C ALA A 697 0.69 14.35 -3.74
N ALA A 698 0.36 13.57 -2.71
CA ALA A 698 0.81 13.77 -1.33
C ALA A 698 2.23 13.26 -1.06
N GLY A 699 2.93 12.75 -2.09
CA GLY A 699 4.29 12.19 -1.98
C GLY A 699 4.35 10.71 -1.58
N GLN A 700 3.20 10.03 -1.44
CA GLN A 700 3.11 8.61 -1.12
C GLN A 700 3.02 7.79 -2.43
N LYS A 701 4.13 7.19 -2.87
CA LYS A 701 4.24 6.56 -4.19
C LYS A 701 3.92 5.06 -4.18
N GLU A 702 3.89 4.45 -3.01
CA GLU A 702 3.70 3.01 -2.78
C GLU A 702 2.37 2.47 -3.34
N PRO A 703 1.21 3.14 -3.17
CA PRO A 703 -0.04 2.66 -3.75
C PRO A 703 0.01 2.56 -5.27
N LEU A 704 0.60 3.57 -5.93
CA LEU A 704 0.79 3.56 -7.38
C LEU A 704 1.79 2.46 -7.80
N ALA A 705 2.88 2.30 -7.05
CA ALA A 705 3.87 1.26 -7.30
C ALA A 705 3.22 -0.14 -7.31
N ARG A 706 2.37 -0.44 -6.31
CA ARG A 706 1.65 -1.72 -6.20
C ARG A 706 0.73 -1.95 -7.40
N ILE A 707 -0.07 -0.95 -7.78
CA ILE A 707 -0.96 -1.05 -8.95
C ILE A 707 -0.17 -1.39 -10.22
N LEU A 708 0.92 -0.66 -10.48
CA LEU A 708 1.74 -0.86 -11.67
C LEU A 708 2.43 -2.24 -11.65
N GLN A 709 2.94 -2.67 -10.50
CA GLN A 709 3.58 -3.97 -10.32
C GLN A 709 2.60 -5.12 -10.61
N GLU A 710 1.42 -5.11 -9.97
CA GLU A 710 0.42 -6.17 -10.15
C GLU A 710 -0.14 -6.18 -11.57
N GLY A 711 -0.46 -5.01 -12.14
CA GLY A 711 -0.92 -4.92 -13.53
C GLY A 711 0.11 -5.46 -14.54
N ILE A 712 1.40 -5.14 -14.36
CA ILE A 712 2.48 -5.67 -15.21
C ILE A 712 2.60 -7.19 -15.05
N LYS A 713 2.59 -7.72 -13.82
CA LYS A 713 2.66 -9.17 -13.56
C LYS A 713 1.47 -9.89 -14.18
N THR A 714 0.27 -9.39 -13.98
CA THR A 714 -0.97 -10.00 -14.49
C THR A 714 -0.99 -10.00 -16.03
N MET A 715 -0.70 -8.89 -16.70
CA MET A 715 -0.62 -8.87 -18.17
C MET A 715 0.45 -9.80 -18.74
N ASN A 716 1.60 -9.91 -18.07
CA ASN A 716 2.63 -10.87 -18.46
C ASN A 716 2.16 -12.31 -18.23
N ASN A 717 1.42 -12.58 -17.15
CA ASN A 717 0.82 -13.89 -16.88
C ASN A 717 -0.24 -14.27 -17.91
N GLU A 718 -1.10 -13.33 -18.30
CA GLU A 718 -2.08 -13.50 -19.36
C GLU A 718 -1.40 -13.80 -20.70
N ALA A 719 -0.41 -13.00 -21.10
CA ALA A 719 0.36 -13.24 -22.32
C ALA A 719 1.05 -14.61 -22.31
N ARG A 720 1.54 -15.05 -21.14
CA ARG A 720 2.07 -16.40 -20.97
C ARG A 720 0.97 -17.44 -21.10
N ARG A 721 -0.18 -17.30 -20.45
CA ARG A 721 -1.30 -18.27 -20.44
C ARG A 721 -2.12 -18.29 -21.73
N ALA A 722 -2.00 -17.27 -22.56
CA ALA A 722 -2.68 -17.19 -23.84
C ALA A 722 -2.42 -18.45 -24.67
N THR A 723 -3.49 -19.01 -25.21
CA THR A 723 -3.45 -20.17 -26.10
C THR A 723 -3.34 -19.75 -27.55
N VAL A 724 -3.70 -18.50 -27.88
CA VAL A 724 -3.65 -17.93 -29.22
C VAL A 724 -3.14 -16.49 -29.18
N LEU A 725 -2.61 -16.01 -30.31
CA LEU A 725 -2.28 -14.59 -30.49
C LEU A 725 -3.54 -13.81 -30.85
N SER A 726 -3.99 -12.95 -29.94
CA SER A 726 -5.16 -12.07 -30.10
C SER A 726 -4.78 -10.60 -30.06
N ASP A 727 -5.76 -9.74 -30.35
CA ASP A 727 -5.60 -8.29 -30.30
C ASP A 727 -5.37 -7.76 -28.88
N THR A 728 -5.69 -8.55 -27.85
CA THR A 728 -5.37 -8.26 -26.45
C THR A 728 -3.86 -8.06 -26.24
N PHE A 729 -3.00 -8.73 -27.01
CA PHE A 729 -1.55 -8.47 -26.98
C PHE A 729 -1.20 -7.04 -27.40
N ILE A 730 -1.90 -6.50 -28.40
CA ILE A 730 -1.68 -5.15 -28.93
C ILE A 730 -2.04 -4.12 -27.85
N ALA A 731 -3.19 -4.29 -27.19
CA ALA A 731 -3.62 -3.43 -26.09
C ALA A 731 -2.74 -3.54 -24.85
N ASN A 732 -2.44 -4.76 -24.38
CA ASN A 732 -1.55 -4.98 -23.24
C ASN A 732 -0.15 -4.41 -23.52
N ASN A 733 0.37 -4.53 -24.73
CA ASN A 733 1.66 -3.92 -25.08
C ASN A 733 1.63 -2.39 -25.04
N GLU A 734 0.54 -1.75 -25.47
CA GLU A 734 0.39 -0.29 -25.33
C GLU A 734 0.35 0.13 -23.85
N MET A 735 -0.46 -0.54 -23.02
CA MET A 735 -0.57 -0.23 -21.59
C MET A 735 0.74 -0.48 -20.84
N LEU A 736 1.44 -1.60 -21.12
CA LEU A 736 2.75 -1.91 -20.56
C LEU A 736 3.80 -0.84 -20.92
N ASN A 737 3.80 -0.35 -22.17
CA ASN A 737 4.73 0.70 -22.57
C ASN A 737 4.43 2.01 -21.85
N ARG A 738 3.15 2.40 -21.72
CA ARG A 738 2.75 3.58 -20.94
C ARG A 738 3.21 3.50 -19.49
N MET A 739 2.98 2.38 -18.83
CA MET A 739 3.44 2.14 -17.45
C MET A 739 4.95 2.18 -17.32
N LYS A 740 5.68 1.53 -18.24
CA LYS A 740 7.14 1.64 -18.29
C LYS A 740 7.59 3.10 -18.49
N GLY A 741 6.86 3.87 -19.29
CA GLY A 741 7.06 5.30 -19.46
C GLY A 741 6.91 6.05 -18.12
N MET A 742 5.85 5.77 -17.36
CA MET A 742 5.62 6.35 -16.02
C MET A 742 6.77 6.00 -15.07
N MET A 743 7.18 4.74 -15.03
CA MET A 743 8.30 4.27 -14.20
C MET A 743 9.62 4.95 -14.58
N ASN A 744 9.88 5.17 -15.87
CA ASN A 744 11.10 5.85 -16.31
C ASN A 744 11.10 7.35 -15.98
N ARG A 745 9.92 7.98 -15.85
CA ARG A 745 9.78 9.39 -15.47
C ARG A 745 10.00 9.63 -13.97
N ASP A 746 9.73 8.63 -13.13
CA ASP A 746 9.91 8.71 -11.68
C ASP A 746 10.82 7.56 -11.17
N PRO A 747 12.14 7.81 -11.00
CA PRO A 747 13.09 6.79 -10.56
C PRO A 747 12.78 6.17 -9.20
N GLU A 748 12.15 6.93 -8.29
CA GLU A 748 11.77 6.41 -6.98
C GLU A 748 10.57 5.45 -7.10
N LEU A 749 9.57 5.81 -7.92
CA LEU A 749 8.47 4.91 -8.26
C LEU A 749 9.00 3.61 -8.88
N MET A 750 9.94 3.71 -9.84
CA MET A 750 10.64 2.54 -10.40
C MET A 750 11.32 1.72 -9.29
N ARG A 751 12.05 2.34 -8.37
CA ARG A 751 12.71 1.63 -7.26
C ARG A 751 11.70 0.89 -6.39
N LEU A 752 10.59 1.53 -6.01
CA LEU A 752 9.54 0.90 -5.20
C LEU A 752 8.94 -0.32 -5.91
N ILE A 753 8.67 -0.21 -7.21
CA ILE A 753 8.17 -1.32 -8.03
C ILE A 753 9.17 -2.48 -8.09
N LEU A 754 10.47 -2.22 -8.00
CA LEU A 754 11.53 -3.22 -8.00
C LEU A 754 11.85 -3.78 -6.61
N LYS A 755 11.36 -3.16 -5.52
CA LYS A 755 11.67 -3.52 -4.13
C LYS A 755 10.81 -4.69 -3.65
N ASP A 756 11.25 -5.42 -2.62
CA ASP A 756 10.44 -6.34 -1.79
C ASP A 756 9.51 -7.32 -2.56
N LYS A 757 10.08 -8.24 -3.35
CA LYS A 757 9.33 -9.18 -4.23
C LYS A 757 8.50 -8.46 -5.32
N GLY A 758 8.97 -7.27 -5.69
CA GLY A 758 8.61 -6.38 -6.80
C GLY A 758 8.49 -7.03 -8.18
N LEU A 759 8.74 -6.25 -9.23
CA LEU A 759 9.02 -6.78 -10.56
C LEU A 759 10.43 -7.33 -10.62
N THR A 760 10.54 -8.58 -11.05
CA THR A 760 11.81 -9.26 -11.29
C THR A 760 12.35 -8.95 -12.68
N ARG A 761 13.63 -9.26 -12.91
CA ARG A 761 14.20 -9.23 -14.27
C ARG A 761 13.44 -10.13 -15.24
N GLU A 762 12.86 -11.22 -14.75
CA GLU A 762 12.02 -12.11 -15.54
C GLU A 762 10.74 -11.39 -16.00
N ASP A 763 10.11 -10.60 -15.13
CA ASP A 763 8.90 -9.84 -15.48
C ASP A 763 9.16 -8.83 -16.61
N PHE A 764 10.26 -8.06 -16.54
CA PHE A 764 10.64 -7.19 -17.67
C PHE A 764 10.99 -7.98 -18.93
N THR A 765 11.56 -9.16 -18.77
CA THR A 765 11.86 -10.04 -19.90
C THR A 765 10.56 -10.54 -20.53
N ASN A 766 9.54 -10.86 -19.74
CA ASN A 766 8.22 -11.29 -20.18
C ASN A 766 7.41 -10.18 -20.84
N THR A 767 7.63 -8.89 -20.50
CA THR A 767 7.03 -7.79 -21.29
C THR A 767 7.43 -7.82 -22.76
N ARG A 768 8.61 -8.40 -23.08
CA ARG A 768 9.05 -8.58 -24.47
C ARG A 768 8.23 -9.63 -25.21
N ASP A 769 7.64 -10.61 -24.51
CA ASP A 769 6.75 -11.60 -25.12
C ASP A 769 5.44 -10.94 -25.52
N THR A 770 4.88 -10.09 -24.65
CA THR A 770 3.70 -9.29 -24.98
C THR A 770 3.97 -8.39 -26.19
N ALA A 771 5.11 -7.71 -26.21
CA ALA A 771 5.52 -6.88 -27.35
C ALA A 771 5.74 -7.70 -28.63
N LEU A 772 6.31 -8.90 -28.52
CA LEU A 772 6.50 -9.80 -29.66
C LEU A 772 5.17 -10.31 -30.20
N GLY A 773 4.26 -10.75 -29.33
CA GLY A 773 2.92 -11.17 -29.71
C GLY A 773 2.16 -10.05 -30.41
N ALA A 774 2.20 -8.83 -29.85
CA ALA A 774 1.60 -7.65 -30.47
C ALA A 774 2.15 -7.38 -31.87
N LYS A 775 3.48 -7.51 -32.05
CA LYS A 775 4.13 -7.36 -33.34
C LYS A 775 3.63 -8.42 -34.34
N ILE A 776 3.60 -9.70 -33.95
CA ILE A 776 3.15 -10.78 -34.83
C ILE A 776 1.69 -10.56 -35.27
N VAL A 777 0.81 -10.16 -34.35
CA VAL A 777 -0.60 -9.87 -34.67
C VAL A 777 -0.71 -8.67 -35.62
N THR A 778 0.09 -7.63 -35.40
CA THR A 778 0.13 -6.44 -36.28
C THR A 778 0.63 -6.79 -37.67
N ASP A 779 1.73 -7.54 -37.78
CA ASP A 779 2.33 -7.98 -39.05
C ASP A 779 1.31 -8.85 -39.83
N PHE A 780 0.61 -9.76 -39.15
CA PHE A 780 -0.49 -10.54 -39.72
C PHE A 780 -1.62 -9.66 -40.28
N LYS A 781 -2.06 -8.64 -39.54
CA LYS A 781 -3.12 -7.72 -39.99
C LYS A 781 -2.69 -6.90 -41.20
N VAL A 782 -1.45 -6.40 -41.19
CA VAL A 782 -0.86 -5.70 -42.35
C VAL A 782 -0.86 -6.62 -43.57
N ALA A 783 -0.40 -7.86 -43.41
CA ALA A 783 -0.39 -8.85 -44.48
C ALA A 783 -1.81 -9.13 -45.00
N ALA A 784 -2.79 -9.31 -44.11
CA ALA A 784 -4.19 -9.51 -44.49
C ALA A 784 -4.78 -8.32 -45.26
N LEU A 785 -4.46 -7.07 -44.87
CA LEU A 785 -4.89 -5.86 -45.59
C LEU A 785 -4.26 -5.77 -46.97
N LYS A 786 -2.94 -6.00 -47.08
CA LYS A 786 -2.24 -6.04 -48.37
C LYS A 786 -2.82 -7.11 -49.30
N LEU A 787 -3.15 -8.29 -48.78
CA LEU A 787 -3.70 -9.36 -49.59
C LEU A 787 -5.14 -9.07 -50.07
N LYS A 788 -5.91 -8.29 -49.32
CA LYS A 788 -7.21 -7.77 -49.77
C LYS A 788 -7.06 -6.73 -50.88
N ASN A 789 -6.03 -5.89 -50.81
CA ASN A 789 -5.73 -4.85 -51.78
C ASN A 789 -4.70 -5.34 -52.80
N LEU A 790 -5.14 -6.04 -53.85
CA LEU A 790 -4.26 -6.68 -54.84
C LEU A 790 -3.19 -5.75 -55.47
N LYS A 791 -3.41 -4.43 -55.47
CA LYS A 791 -2.43 -3.43 -55.93
C LYS A 791 -1.16 -3.39 -55.06
N ASP A 792 -1.24 -3.75 -53.79
CA ASP A 792 -0.12 -3.74 -52.83
C ASP A 792 0.75 -5.02 -52.92
N VAL A 793 0.32 -6.01 -53.71
CA VAL A 793 0.98 -7.31 -53.94
C VAL A 793 1.02 -7.63 -55.44
N ASP A 794 1.59 -6.70 -56.20
CA ASP A 794 1.77 -6.72 -57.66
C ASP A 794 2.62 -7.89 -58.20
N THR A 795 3.48 -8.49 -57.38
CA THR A 795 4.31 -9.64 -57.77
C THR A 795 3.94 -10.92 -57.01
N LYS A 796 4.16 -12.07 -57.67
CA LYS A 796 4.00 -13.39 -57.05
C LYS A 796 4.88 -13.56 -55.81
N GLU A 797 6.07 -12.96 -55.79
CA GLU A 797 6.98 -12.99 -54.65
C GLU A 797 6.45 -12.18 -53.46
N LYS A 798 6.00 -10.93 -53.67
CA LYS A 798 5.38 -10.13 -52.61
C LYS A 798 4.13 -10.80 -52.06
N ARG A 799 3.31 -11.40 -52.94
CA ARG A 799 2.14 -12.18 -52.53
C ARG A 799 2.53 -13.40 -51.71
N MET A 800 3.58 -14.13 -52.09
CA MET A 800 4.12 -15.25 -51.32
C MET A 800 4.59 -14.82 -49.92
N ASP A 801 5.29 -13.70 -49.79
CA ASP A 801 5.70 -13.16 -48.49
C ASP A 801 4.49 -12.79 -47.61
N VAL A 802 3.49 -12.13 -48.18
CA VAL A 802 2.26 -11.78 -47.47
C VAL A 802 1.47 -13.01 -47.01
N VAL A 803 1.32 -14.02 -47.88
CA VAL A 803 0.67 -15.29 -47.52
C VAL A 803 1.49 -16.06 -46.47
N THR A 804 2.82 -15.99 -46.53
CA THR A 804 3.71 -16.56 -45.52
C THR A 804 3.42 -15.98 -44.15
N ASP A 805 3.35 -14.65 -44.02
CA ASP A 805 3.09 -13.99 -42.74
C ASP A 805 1.69 -14.31 -42.18
N ILE A 806 0.70 -14.49 -43.08
CA ILE A 806 -0.66 -14.95 -42.71
C ILE A 806 -0.64 -16.37 -42.13
N VAL A 807 0.01 -17.31 -42.83
CA VAL A 807 0.11 -18.71 -42.38
C VAL A 807 0.95 -18.83 -41.11
N LEU A 808 2.00 -18.02 -41.00
CA LEU A 808 2.92 -18.01 -39.87
C LEU A 808 2.19 -17.71 -38.56
N LYS A 809 1.22 -16.80 -38.55
CA LYS A 809 0.36 -16.55 -37.38
C LYS A 809 -0.42 -17.79 -36.94
N THR A 810 -0.95 -18.59 -37.87
CA THR A 810 -1.62 -19.85 -37.55
C THR A 810 -0.64 -20.87 -36.95
N VAL A 811 0.59 -20.94 -37.47
CA VAL A 811 1.65 -21.79 -36.88
C VAL A 811 2.00 -21.33 -35.46
N TYR A 812 2.07 -20.02 -35.21
CA TYR A 812 2.26 -19.47 -33.87
C TYR A 812 1.12 -19.85 -32.92
N ASP A 813 -0.14 -19.71 -33.34
CA ASP A 813 -1.29 -20.11 -32.52
C ASP A 813 -1.22 -21.60 -32.17
N LYS A 814 -0.95 -22.46 -33.16
CA LYS A 814 -0.81 -23.92 -32.92
C LYS A 814 0.34 -24.24 -31.98
N TYR A 815 1.47 -23.57 -32.13
CA TYR A 815 2.60 -23.68 -31.22
C TYR A 815 2.19 -23.27 -29.80
N MET A 816 1.46 -22.16 -29.63
CA MET A 816 1.02 -21.69 -28.32
C MET A 816 0.05 -22.67 -27.65
N ILE A 817 -0.91 -23.22 -28.39
CA ILE A 817 -1.81 -24.27 -27.90
C ILE A 817 -1.01 -25.49 -27.43
N GLN A 818 -0.11 -26.02 -28.26
CA GLN A 818 0.70 -27.19 -27.91
C GLN A 818 1.60 -26.92 -26.70
N SER A 819 2.29 -25.79 -26.69
CA SER A 819 3.13 -25.36 -25.58
C SER A 819 2.33 -25.12 -24.30
N SER A 820 1.05 -24.75 -24.38
CA SER A 820 0.16 -24.61 -23.22
C SER A 820 -0.31 -25.96 -22.66
N ALA A 821 -0.58 -26.94 -23.52
CA ALA A 821 -0.97 -28.29 -23.13
C ALA A 821 0.18 -29.08 -22.47
N GLU A 822 1.42 -28.81 -22.86
CA GLU A 822 2.63 -29.44 -22.28
C GLU A 822 3.06 -28.85 -20.92
N ARG A 823 2.29 -27.93 -20.31
CA ARG A 823 2.73 -27.15 -19.14
C ARG A 823 2.73 -27.93 -17.83
N HIS A 824 3.89 -28.53 -17.56
CA HIS A 824 4.51 -28.59 -16.24
C HIS A 824 5.70 -27.61 -16.08
N LYS A 825 5.95 -26.69 -17.04
CA LYS A 825 7.15 -25.82 -17.06
C LYS A 825 6.81 -24.32 -16.98
N LYS A 826 7.67 -23.57 -16.26
CA LYS A 826 7.61 -22.12 -15.99
C LYS A 826 7.88 -21.20 -17.20
N THR A 827 8.30 -21.72 -18.35
CA THR A 827 8.75 -20.94 -19.52
C THR A 827 7.59 -20.49 -20.41
N GLY A 828 7.60 -19.22 -20.85
CA GLY A 828 6.54 -18.66 -21.71
C GLY A 828 6.58 -19.20 -23.14
N ALA A 829 5.42 -19.41 -23.78
CA ALA A 829 5.33 -19.97 -25.13
C ALA A 829 6.07 -19.14 -26.19
N LEU A 830 6.22 -17.83 -25.99
CA LEU A 830 6.89 -16.94 -26.95
C LEU A 830 8.40 -16.79 -26.73
N GLU A 831 8.95 -17.37 -25.67
CA GLU A 831 10.35 -17.22 -25.30
C GLU A 831 11.30 -17.68 -26.42
N ASN A 832 11.00 -18.80 -27.06
CA ASN A 832 11.80 -19.36 -28.17
C ASN A 832 11.81 -18.46 -29.41
N PHE A 833 10.84 -17.54 -29.54
CA PHE A 833 10.73 -16.61 -30.66
C PHE A 833 11.37 -15.25 -30.39
N ARG A 834 11.96 -15.04 -29.21
CA ARG A 834 12.76 -13.83 -28.94
C ARG A 834 13.99 -13.77 -29.83
N ASN A 835 14.55 -14.92 -30.22
CA ASN A 835 15.68 -15.02 -31.14
C ASN A 835 15.25 -14.70 -32.59
N PRO A 836 15.75 -13.62 -33.21
CA PRO A 836 15.41 -13.27 -34.59
C PRO A 836 15.75 -14.36 -35.61
N LYS A 837 16.85 -15.11 -35.40
CA LYS A 837 17.26 -16.20 -36.30
C LYS A 837 16.26 -17.36 -36.27
N ALA A 838 15.77 -17.70 -35.08
CA ALA A 838 14.77 -18.77 -34.93
C ALA A 838 13.45 -18.40 -35.63
N ARG A 839 13.01 -17.14 -35.51
CA ARG A 839 11.85 -16.63 -36.25
C ARG A 839 12.06 -16.68 -37.77
N GLU A 840 13.24 -16.28 -38.23
CA GLU A 840 13.58 -16.29 -39.65
C GLU A 840 13.60 -17.72 -40.22
N MET A 841 14.16 -18.67 -39.47
CA MET A 841 14.11 -20.10 -39.85
C MET A 841 12.68 -20.60 -39.95
N LEU A 842 11.83 -20.30 -38.96
CA LEU A 842 10.41 -20.69 -39.01
C LEU A 842 9.71 -20.05 -40.21
N ARG A 843 9.92 -18.75 -40.43
CA ARG A 843 9.34 -18.01 -41.57
C ARG A 843 9.75 -18.64 -42.90
N ASN A 844 11.01 -19.02 -43.07
CA ASN A 844 11.50 -19.69 -44.28
C ASN A 844 10.90 -21.09 -44.48
N SER A 845 10.73 -21.87 -43.40
CA SER A 845 10.01 -23.15 -43.45
C SER A 845 8.54 -22.97 -43.86
N VAL A 846 7.87 -21.95 -43.33
CA VAL A 846 6.49 -21.60 -43.73
C VAL A 846 6.44 -21.10 -45.17
N LYS A 847 7.40 -20.28 -45.61
CA LYS A 847 7.50 -19.77 -46.99
C LYS A 847 7.67 -20.90 -48.00
N LYS A 848 8.50 -21.90 -47.66
CA LYS A 848 8.63 -23.13 -48.44
C LYS A 848 7.30 -23.88 -48.52
N TYR A 849 6.63 -24.09 -47.39
CA TYR A 849 5.32 -24.74 -47.36
C TYR A 849 4.26 -24.01 -48.21
N VAL A 850 4.20 -22.68 -48.11
CA VAL A 850 3.31 -21.83 -48.93
C VAL A 850 3.58 -22.06 -50.42
N LYS A 851 4.85 -22.04 -50.83
CA LYS A 851 5.28 -22.27 -52.21
C LYS A 851 4.88 -23.66 -52.71
N ASP A 852 5.22 -24.71 -51.95
CA ASP A 852 5.02 -26.12 -52.32
C ASP A 852 3.52 -26.45 -52.47
N ASN A 853 2.67 -25.83 -51.64
CA ASN A 853 1.21 -25.99 -51.67
C ASN A 853 0.49 -24.95 -52.54
N LYS A 854 1.23 -24.10 -53.26
CA LYS A 854 0.70 -23.03 -54.13
C LYS A 854 -0.31 -22.11 -53.41
N LEU A 855 -0.12 -21.86 -52.11
CA LEU A 855 -1.03 -21.00 -51.33
C LEU A 855 -0.95 -19.53 -51.75
N GLN A 856 0.14 -19.11 -52.39
CA GLN A 856 0.23 -17.78 -53.00
C GLN A 856 -0.70 -17.62 -54.21
N ASP A 857 -1.14 -18.71 -54.85
CA ASP A 857 -1.92 -18.66 -56.09
C ASP A 857 -3.44 -18.60 -55.81
N ILE A 858 -3.89 -18.93 -54.59
CA ILE A 858 -5.32 -18.89 -54.21
C ILE A 858 -5.77 -17.49 -53.78
N SER A 859 -7.05 -17.15 -54.02
CA SER A 859 -7.64 -15.87 -53.61
C SER A 859 -7.64 -15.69 -52.09
N TYR A 860 -7.79 -14.46 -51.59
CA TYR A 860 -7.86 -14.20 -50.15
C TYR A 860 -9.00 -14.97 -49.47
N ALA A 861 -10.18 -15.02 -50.10
CA ALA A 861 -11.32 -15.81 -49.61
C ALA A 861 -11.00 -17.31 -49.59
N GLY A 862 -10.38 -17.84 -50.65
CA GLY A 862 -9.93 -19.22 -50.71
C GLY A 862 -8.88 -19.54 -49.64
N LEU A 863 -7.94 -18.63 -49.39
CA LEU A 863 -6.96 -18.76 -48.31
C LEU A 863 -7.64 -18.79 -46.94
N LYS A 864 -8.61 -17.92 -46.67
CA LYS A 864 -9.37 -17.93 -45.41
C LYS A 864 -10.11 -19.25 -45.18
N LEU A 865 -10.70 -19.82 -46.23
CA LEU A 865 -11.31 -21.16 -46.17
C LEU A 865 -10.27 -22.25 -45.92
N LYS A 866 -9.13 -22.20 -46.62
CA LYS A 866 -8.04 -23.18 -46.43
C LYS A 866 -7.43 -23.10 -45.03
N LEU A 867 -7.24 -21.91 -44.46
CA LEU A 867 -6.76 -21.72 -43.08
C LEU A 867 -7.68 -22.33 -42.02
N ARG A 868 -8.98 -22.48 -42.33
CA ARG A 868 -9.97 -23.12 -41.46
C ARG A 868 -10.10 -24.62 -41.72
N SER A 869 -9.45 -25.16 -42.76
CA SER A 869 -9.57 -26.57 -43.11
C SER A 869 -8.81 -27.45 -42.12
N ARG A 870 -9.30 -28.68 -41.96
CA ARG A 870 -8.66 -29.71 -41.13
C ARG A 870 -7.22 -29.97 -41.58
N ASP A 871 -6.99 -30.09 -42.88
CA ASP A 871 -5.65 -30.33 -43.44
C ASP A 871 -4.66 -29.23 -43.03
N MET A 872 -5.09 -27.97 -43.13
CA MET A 872 -4.21 -26.85 -42.78
C MET A 872 -3.92 -26.82 -41.29
N ALA A 873 -4.89 -27.20 -40.44
CA ALA A 873 -4.65 -27.36 -39.01
C ALA A 873 -3.63 -28.49 -38.72
N ILE A 874 -3.69 -29.61 -39.45
CA ILE A 874 -2.72 -30.71 -39.33
C ILE A 874 -1.32 -30.26 -39.74
N GLU A 875 -1.18 -29.58 -40.88
CA GLU A 875 0.11 -29.14 -41.41
C GLU A 875 0.74 -28.03 -40.56
N THR A 876 -0.05 -27.03 -40.13
CA THR A 876 0.45 -26.00 -39.21
C THR A 876 0.84 -26.57 -37.85
N ASN A 877 0.10 -27.57 -37.34
CA ASN A 877 0.49 -28.32 -36.14
C ASN A 877 1.78 -29.12 -36.32
N LYS A 878 2.04 -29.64 -37.52
CA LYS A 878 3.28 -30.35 -37.85
C LYS A 878 4.47 -29.37 -37.89
N LEU A 879 4.33 -28.25 -38.62
CA LEU A 879 5.35 -27.19 -38.66
C LEU A 879 5.68 -26.65 -37.27
N ALA A 880 4.67 -26.45 -36.41
CA ALA A 880 4.86 -26.04 -35.02
C ALA A 880 5.66 -27.08 -34.21
N ARG A 881 5.31 -28.36 -34.30
CA ARG A 881 6.03 -29.47 -33.63
C ARG A 881 7.46 -29.62 -34.12
N ASP A 882 7.67 -29.60 -35.43
CA ASP A 882 9.01 -29.70 -36.03
C ASP A 882 9.90 -28.55 -35.55
N PHE A 883 9.34 -27.34 -35.48
CA PHE A 883 10.03 -26.19 -34.92
C PHE A 883 10.34 -26.37 -33.42
N MET A 884 9.38 -26.79 -32.58
CA MET A 884 9.62 -27.10 -31.16
C MET A 884 10.76 -28.10 -30.97
N ASN A 885 10.72 -29.20 -31.72
CA ASN A 885 11.74 -30.25 -31.68
C ASN A 885 13.11 -29.71 -32.08
N SER A 886 13.18 -28.83 -33.10
CA SER A 886 14.44 -28.19 -33.50
C SER A 886 15.05 -27.34 -32.38
N GLN A 887 14.23 -26.55 -31.68
CA GLN A 887 14.70 -25.69 -30.59
C GLN A 887 15.17 -26.51 -29.39
N GLN A 888 14.46 -27.58 -29.04
CA GLN A 888 14.87 -28.50 -27.97
C GLN A 888 16.23 -29.15 -28.27
N ARG A 889 16.47 -29.56 -29.53
CA ARG A 889 17.77 -30.10 -29.95
C ARG A 889 18.89 -29.07 -29.81
N THR A 890 18.67 -27.84 -30.26
CA THR A 890 19.66 -26.75 -30.12
C THR A 890 20.00 -26.47 -28.65
N VAL A 891 19.01 -26.41 -27.76
CA VAL A 891 19.24 -26.21 -26.33
C VAL A 891 20.04 -27.36 -25.72
N SER A 892 19.72 -28.61 -26.11
CA SER A 892 20.48 -29.79 -25.66
C SER A 892 21.92 -29.80 -26.14
N GLN A 893 22.18 -29.42 -27.39
CA GLN A 893 23.53 -29.31 -27.94
C GLN A 893 24.36 -28.22 -27.25
N VAL A 894 23.79 -27.03 -27.03
CA VAL A 894 24.48 -25.94 -26.31
C VAL A 894 24.83 -26.36 -24.88
N LYS A 895 23.92 -27.07 -24.19
CA LYS A 895 24.18 -27.61 -22.85
C LYS A 895 25.28 -28.68 -22.83
N GLN A 896 25.40 -29.47 -23.90
CA GLN A 896 26.47 -30.47 -24.03
C GLN A 896 27.83 -29.83 -24.34
N MET A 897 27.87 -28.74 -25.10
CA MET A 897 29.12 -28.01 -25.41
C MET A 897 29.64 -27.12 -24.28
N GLY A 898 28.78 -26.79 -23.30
CA GLY A 898 29.13 -25.96 -22.13
C GLY A 898 29.52 -26.77 -20.89
N LYS A 899 29.56 -28.10 -20.98
CA LYS A 899 30.17 -29.01 -20.01
C LYS A 899 31.49 -29.50 -20.58
#